data_AF-A0A536U7Q3-F1
#
_entry.id   AF-A0A536U7Q3-F1
#
_cell.length_a   1.000
_cell.length_b   1.000
_cell.length_c   1.000
_cell.angle_alpha   90.00
_cell.angle_beta   90.00
_cell.angle_gamma   90.00
#
_symmetry.space_group_name_H-M   'P 1'
#
loop_
_entity.id
_entity.type
_entity.pdbx_description
1 polymer ?
#
loop_
_entity_poly.entity_id
_entity_poly.type
_entity_poly.pdbx_seq_one_letter_code
_entity_poly.pdbx_strand_id
1 'polypeptide(L)'
;MAERRRLTLLQLAVAASMGLVPVLFGVLLIVASARQADSEKPAQNSDRHVSVRHVAALKTFEYAIIRRDRVKTGPPSAETLLEHFPQCRTEWDGRGGVLSRVRRLLTRPSNDGSSGATRMAVQLDEIDHALLAFSSGDNRRVSDSVGLDSARWFEAVTTALQTPIEAPEYPGILFAVQCTDIAGAVSMLARSNGRMLAALAWRGTEVERVIARWRPEQFVEISSRDVARLNPWAGIPGCIYFGKAAKDADDDGVATYFLGGARGLDDRLCQRADMRGIAADNGHPSLALRLAGEPSPDMSVDDERWKIPPSLGVILQPLETLHRPSGSLYLASTAAAMEPQGPRASDRYGRNRIDLGGTQVDVGFSIDLTIDPSVQALAQQTAACYTGRGDVCRALDIRRKEDGSQAVGQGLVEHAMVRMAAVAIIDVESGRIEALAGALSPCTREEYDGPGRSARCDKRLPYPIRYRPDALLNPAVFHDAMPGSTIKPIMAAAFLSDPAVGAGWLAAERAELARAPTALPSTESLRGQLMRSNSARFLDRMFCADKGFAPCARPWEIQAMAPVFGWNSGCAAPSEECGKRDLLFGRTLDALGDDGFARPPALAVPYGRLLTEPVEGKLGAPFRMRPVTQLDVARVRQCAAGPDGQRLSKDDWVKCKGAAVVDVVAEGWGQGHARASALGTAGMMAILAAAANGQTQVSKPHLVQALRGAGPADAQTLRWSLANAEPNRIARDAAEVIISGLSFSHRAGTARLACEQVFDARTCAQMDWIAGKTGTPTFPNDNRSLDDLARLCASVATKARRDRDACGPLRPYKWYVAAYRTNRADPRWNKVIGVLTERNWLADSGRVHGAGDHGPNPAAEIAMQIAGRHAGVLAQNTVMAQGTK
;
A
#
# COMPACT_ATOMS: atom_id res chain seq x y z
N MET A 1 53.09 86.92 15.84
CA MET A 1 52.96 86.15 14.59
C MET A 1 53.06 84.67 14.93
N ALA A 2 51.98 83.92 14.81
CA ALA A 2 51.99 82.46 14.84
C ALA A 2 51.07 81.97 13.72
N GLU A 3 51.68 81.34 12.73
CA GLU A 3 51.10 80.86 11.48
C GLU A 3 49.97 79.83 11.72
N ARG A 4 48.78 80.12 11.20
CA ARG A 4 47.71 79.13 11.04
C ARG A 4 48.05 78.23 9.84
N ARG A 5 48.52 77.01 10.10
CA ARG A 5 48.62 75.95 9.09
C ARG A 5 47.21 75.59 8.58
N ARG A 6 46.96 75.81 7.28
CA ARG A 6 45.74 75.37 6.60
C ARG A 6 45.85 73.87 6.32
N LEU A 7 44.93 73.08 6.90
CA LEU A 7 44.71 71.68 6.56
C LEU A 7 44.33 71.57 5.08
N THR A 8 45.07 70.77 4.33
CA THR A 8 44.81 70.54 2.90
C THR A 8 43.80 69.41 2.72
N LEU A 9 43.02 69.47 1.62
CA LEU A 9 42.05 68.44 1.23
C LEU A 9 42.63 67.02 1.21
N LEU A 10 43.93 66.89 0.95
CA LEU A 10 44.65 65.61 1.00
C LEU A 10 44.70 65.02 2.42
N GLN A 11 44.84 65.84 3.46
CA GLN A 11 44.83 65.38 4.86
C GLN A 11 43.44 64.92 5.31
N LEU A 12 42.37 65.55 4.81
CA LEU A 12 40.99 65.11 5.02
C LEU A 12 40.69 63.81 4.26
N ALA A 13 41.20 63.65 3.03
CA ALA A 13 41.06 62.42 2.27
C ALA A 13 41.82 61.24 2.90
N VAL A 14 43.01 61.47 3.45
CA VAL A 14 43.78 60.46 4.19
C VAL A 14 43.06 60.08 5.50
N ALA A 15 42.51 61.04 6.23
CA ALA A 15 41.73 60.76 7.44
C ALA A 15 40.42 59.99 7.14
N ALA A 16 39.71 60.33 6.07
CA ALA A 16 38.52 59.60 5.63
C ALA A 16 38.86 58.16 5.17
N SER A 17 40.01 57.98 4.52
CA SER A 17 40.50 56.66 4.09
C SER A 17 40.89 55.79 5.28
N MET A 18 41.47 56.36 6.34
CA MET A 18 41.79 55.64 7.57
C MET A 18 40.54 55.18 8.35
N GLY A 19 39.38 55.82 8.16
CA GLY A 19 38.11 55.38 8.76
C GLY A 19 37.38 54.31 7.95
N LEU A 20 37.47 54.35 6.61
CA LEU A 20 36.74 53.47 5.71
C LEU A 20 37.43 52.12 5.50
N VAL A 21 38.77 52.10 5.45
CA VAL A 21 39.54 50.87 5.22
C VAL A 21 39.33 49.83 6.34
N PRO A 22 39.36 50.14 7.65
CA PRO A 22 39.10 49.16 8.70
C PRO A 22 37.66 48.63 8.69
N VAL A 23 36.69 49.45 8.29
CA VAL A 23 35.28 49.05 8.19
C VAL A 23 35.07 48.12 6.99
N LEU A 24 35.65 48.44 5.83
CA LEU A 24 35.63 47.57 4.66
C LEU A 24 36.42 46.27 4.91
N PHE A 25 37.53 46.33 5.64
CA PHE A 25 38.30 45.16 6.04
C PHE A 25 37.53 44.31 7.07
N GLY A 26 36.80 44.94 7.99
CA GLY A 26 35.88 44.26 8.91
C GLY A 26 34.70 43.60 8.20
N VAL A 27 34.10 44.27 7.21
CA VAL A 27 33.04 43.70 6.37
C VAL A 27 33.60 42.57 5.49
N LEU A 28 34.80 42.71 4.93
CA LEU A 28 35.46 41.65 4.16
C LEU A 28 35.85 40.47 5.04
N LEU A 29 36.29 40.68 6.28
CA LEU A 29 36.55 39.61 7.25
C LEU A 29 35.26 38.92 7.70
N ILE A 30 34.16 39.65 7.88
CA ILE A 30 32.85 39.07 8.19
C ILE A 30 32.30 38.28 6.99
N VAL A 31 32.47 38.79 5.76
CA VAL A 31 32.07 38.09 4.53
C VAL A 31 32.98 36.90 4.24
N ALA A 32 34.28 37.00 4.52
CA ALA A 32 35.24 35.92 4.38
C ALA A 32 35.06 34.85 5.46
N SER A 33 34.73 35.22 6.71
CA SER A 33 34.39 34.24 7.76
C SER A 33 33.04 33.59 7.52
N ALA A 34 32.06 34.33 6.97
CA ALA A 34 30.79 33.77 6.52
C ALA A 34 30.97 32.82 5.32
N ARG A 35 31.90 33.13 4.39
CA ARG A 35 32.21 32.26 3.24
C ARG A 35 33.13 31.07 3.58
N GLN A 36 34.05 31.19 4.54
CA GLN A 36 34.85 30.06 5.01
C GLN A 36 34.04 29.09 5.86
N ALA A 37 32.99 29.54 6.55
CA ALA A 37 31.99 28.66 7.16
C ALA A 37 31.13 27.90 6.13
N ASP A 38 31.07 28.37 4.87
CA ASP A 38 30.37 27.71 3.75
C ASP A 38 31.29 26.80 2.89
N SER A 39 32.58 26.66 3.24
CA SER A 39 33.57 25.96 2.40
C SER A 39 33.99 24.57 2.90
N GLU A 40 33.54 24.13 4.07
CA GLU A 40 33.74 22.75 4.52
C GLU A 40 32.54 21.91 4.10
N LYS A 41 32.75 21.08 3.06
CA LYS A 41 31.85 20.06 2.49
C LYS A 41 30.42 20.12 3.07
N PRO A 42 29.41 20.63 2.33
CA PRO A 42 28.05 20.46 2.79
C PRO A 42 27.80 18.96 2.95
N ALA A 43 27.24 18.59 4.10
CA ALA A 43 26.65 17.27 4.33
C ALA A 43 25.94 16.84 3.05
N GLN A 44 26.18 15.60 2.59
CA GLN A 44 25.46 14.96 1.48
C GLN A 44 24.03 15.49 1.44
N ASN A 45 23.65 16.15 0.34
CA ASN A 45 22.34 16.77 0.10
C ASN A 45 21.21 15.92 0.70
N SER A 46 20.87 16.17 1.95
CA SER A 46 19.81 15.45 2.62
C SER A 46 18.53 16.19 2.31
N ASP A 47 17.59 15.51 1.65
CA ASP A 47 16.20 15.94 1.43
C ASP A 47 15.51 16.42 2.71
N ARG A 48 16.07 16.02 3.86
CA ARG A 48 15.57 16.37 5.17
C ARG A 48 16.61 17.13 5.97
N HIS A 49 16.22 18.29 6.44
CA HIS A 49 16.92 19.08 7.43
C HIS A 49 16.41 18.72 8.83
N VAL A 50 17.34 18.42 9.73
CA VAL A 50 17.09 18.24 11.15
C VAL A 50 17.87 19.32 11.89
N SER A 51 17.18 20.20 12.62
CA SER A 51 17.87 21.10 13.54
C SER A 51 18.29 20.29 14.77
N VAL A 52 19.60 20.14 14.97
CA VAL A 52 20.21 19.45 16.12
C VAL A 52 19.66 20.04 17.43
N ARG A 53 19.59 21.38 17.52
CA ARG A 53 19.04 22.12 18.68
C ARG A 53 17.57 21.78 18.93
N HIS A 54 16.79 21.67 17.86
CA HIS A 54 15.37 21.37 17.95
C HIS A 54 15.10 19.91 18.32
N VAL A 55 15.93 18.97 17.86
CA VAL A 55 15.86 17.57 18.32
C VAL A 55 16.19 17.48 19.80
N ALA A 56 17.24 18.14 20.27
CA ALA A 56 17.57 18.17 21.69
C ALA A 56 16.44 18.79 22.53
N ALA A 57 15.81 19.86 22.02
CA ALA A 57 14.61 20.43 22.64
C ALA A 57 13.45 19.44 22.70
N LEU A 58 13.17 18.68 21.64
CA LEU A 58 12.14 17.63 21.63
C LEU A 58 12.49 16.49 22.59
N LYS A 59 13.76 16.08 22.67
CA LYS A 59 14.20 15.00 23.57
C LYS A 59 14.00 15.31 25.05
N THR A 60 13.79 16.57 25.45
CA THR A 60 13.36 16.91 26.82
C THR A 60 12.05 16.19 27.21
N PHE A 61 11.19 15.89 26.24
CA PHE A 61 9.94 15.14 26.46
C PHE A 61 10.16 13.65 26.73
N GLU A 62 11.29 13.05 26.31
CA GLU A 62 11.61 11.64 26.65
C GLU A 62 11.82 11.43 28.16
N TYR A 63 12.13 12.52 28.89
CA TYR A 63 12.26 12.51 30.36
C TYR A 63 10.97 12.90 31.08
N ALA A 64 10.19 13.79 30.45
CA ALA A 64 8.97 14.34 31.02
C ALA A 64 7.76 13.41 30.86
N ILE A 65 7.71 12.62 29.78
CA ILE A 65 6.62 11.68 29.52
C ILE A 65 6.87 10.42 30.33
N ILE A 66 6.08 10.27 31.40
CA ILE A 66 6.17 9.17 32.35
C ILE A 66 4.80 8.53 32.57
N ARG A 67 4.74 7.45 33.34
CA ARG A 67 3.44 6.88 33.74
C ARG A 67 2.58 7.91 34.43
N ARG A 68 1.30 7.93 34.06
CA ARG A 68 0.30 8.89 34.55
C ARG A 68 0.18 8.87 36.08
N ASP A 69 0.22 7.69 36.68
CA ASP A 69 0.14 7.51 38.13
C ASP A 69 1.39 8.01 38.89
N ARG A 70 2.45 8.36 38.18
CA ARG A 70 3.69 8.91 38.73
C ARG A 70 3.89 10.40 38.41
N VAL A 71 2.98 11.02 37.66
CA VAL A 71 3.00 12.47 37.41
C VAL A 71 2.77 13.18 38.74
N LYS A 72 3.76 13.96 39.18
CA LYS A 72 3.69 14.74 40.43
C LYS A 72 3.24 16.18 40.17
N THR A 73 3.63 16.72 39.02
CA THR A 73 3.35 18.11 38.64
C THR A 73 2.75 18.15 37.25
N GLY A 74 1.48 18.59 37.14
CA GLY A 74 0.78 18.75 35.87
C GLY A 74 1.29 19.91 35.02
N PRO A 75 0.66 20.22 33.87
CA PRO A 75 1.08 21.27 32.95
C PRO A 75 1.26 22.65 33.64
N PRO A 76 2.30 23.43 33.30
CA PRO A 76 2.62 24.65 34.02
C PRO A 76 1.84 25.86 33.50
N SER A 77 1.61 26.86 34.37
CA SER A 77 1.08 28.16 33.96
C SER A 77 2.13 29.00 33.21
N ALA A 78 1.69 30.07 32.53
CA ALA A 78 2.59 31.00 31.85
C ALA A 78 3.56 31.69 32.84
N GLU A 79 3.08 32.05 34.02
CA GLU A 79 3.88 32.63 35.10
C GLU A 79 4.94 31.64 35.58
N THR A 80 4.56 30.38 35.82
CA THR A 80 5.47 29.32 36.25
C THR A 80 6.59 29.08 35.24
N LEU A 81 6.29 29.14 33.93
CA LEU A 81 7.30 29.05 32.86
C LEU A 81 8.32 30.20 32.92
N LEU A 82 7.85 31.43 33.14
CA LEU A 82 8.70 32.63 33.20
C LEU A 82 9.50 32.77 34.50
N GLU A 83 9.04 32.12 35.58
CA GLU A 83 9.76 32.02 36.85
C GLU A 83 10.87 30.96 36.79
N HIS A 84 10.59 29.79 36.22
CA HIS A 84 11.58 28.71 36.10
C HIS A 84 12.66 28.98 35.06
N PHE A 85 12.34 29.74 34.01
CA PHE A 85 13.28 30.08 32.94
C PHE A 85 13.45 31.60 32.78
N PRO A 86 14.06 32.29 33.77
CA PRO A 86 14.26 33.74 33.71
C PRO A 86 15.06 34.17 32.48
N GLN A 87 15.99 33.33 32.00
CA GLN A 87 16.77 33.56 30.77
C GLN A 87 15.91 33.59 29.50
N CYS A 88 14.73 32.96 29.50
CA CYS A 88 13.82 32.91 28.35
C CYS A 88 12.74 34.01 28.38
N ARG A 89 12.69 34.83 29.44
CA ARG A 89 11.63 35.82 29.67
C ARG A 89 11.49 36.83 28.54
N THR A 90 12.60 37.32 27.99
CA THR A 90 12.60 38.30 26.90
C THR A 90 11.97 37.77 25.62
N GLU A 91 12.12 36.48 25.34
CA GLU A 91 11.57 35.82 24.17
C GLU A 91 10.11 35.39 24.37
N TRP A 92 9.79 34.85 25.53
CA TRP A 92 8.47 34.26 25.79
C TRP A 92 7.42 35.25 26.30
N ASP A 93 7.81 36.35 26.94
CA ASP A 93 6.88 37.38 27.44
C ASP A 93 6.34 38.31 26.33
N GLY A 94 6.85 38.18 25.09
CA GLY A 94 6.36 38.94 23.92
C GLY A 94 6.70 40.43 23.93
N ARG A 95 7.37 40.93 24.98
CA ARG A 95 7.92 42.29 25.12
C ARG A 95 9.32 42.38 24.47
N GLY A 96 9.43 41.99 23.21
CA GLY A 96 10.71 42.11 22.50
C GLY A 96 11.13 43.58 22.32
N GLY A 97 12.43 43.83 22.39
CA GLY A 97 13.04 45.14 22.10
C GLY A 97 12.76 45.66 20.68
N VAL A 98 13.19 46.89 20.41
CA VAL A 98 12.85 47.74 19.24
C VAL A 98 12.83 46.98 17.89
N LEU A 99 13.77 46.07 17.65
CA LEU A 99 13.86 45.26 16.42
C LEU A 99 12.68 44.31 16.19
N SER A 100 12.07 43.79 17.25
CA SER A 100 10.91 42.89 17.15
C SER A 100 9.60 43.62 16.83
N ARG A 101 9.48 44.91 17.20
CA ARG A 101 8.38 45.79 16.78
C ARG A 101 8.45 46.10 15.29
N VAL A 102 9.67 46.29 14.76
CA VAL A 102 9.91 46.53 13.32
C VAL A 102 9.55 45.29 12.49
N ARG A 103 9.89 44.08 12.94
CA ARG A 103 9.45 42.82 12.28
C ARG A 103 7.94 42.61 12.31
N ARG A 104 7.27 43.03 13.39
CA ARG A 104 5.80 42.96 13.55
C ARG A 104 5.06 43.90 12.59
N LEU A 105 5.71 44.99 12.15
CA LEU A 105 5.19 45.94 11.16
C LEU A 105 5.31 45.44 9.70
N LEU A 106 6.17 44.44 9.44
CA LEU A 106 6.42 43.90 8.10
C LEU A 106 5.72 42.55 7.84
N THR A 107 4.97 42.02 8.80
CA THR A 107 4.24 40.74 8.68
C THR A 107 2.74 40.97 8.93
N ARG A 108 1.87 40.44 8.04
CA ARG A 108 0.39 40.54 8.19
C ARG A 108 -0.07 39.91 9.52
N PRO A 109 -1.11 40.46 10.17
CA PRO A 109 -1.50 40.04 11.51
C PRO A 109 -2.22 38.70 11.46
N SER A 110 -1.53 37.65 11.90
CA SER A 110 -2.16 36.41 12.36
C SER A 110 -1.49 36.01 13.67
N ASN A 111 -1.85 36.67 14.77
CA ASN A 111 -1.60 36.19 16.12
C ASN A 111 -2.51 37.00 17.06
N ASP A 112 -3.48 36.33 17.68
CA ASP A 112 -4.12 36.83 18.90
C ASP A 112 -3.02 37.24 19.89
N GLY A 113 -3.12 38.44 20.47
CA GLY A 113 -2.09 39.14 21.24
C GLY A 113 -1.59 38.45 22.54
N SER A 114 -1.70 37.13 22.64
CA SER A 114 -1.15 36.27 23.70
C SER A 114 0.39 36.22 23.68
N SER A 115 1.00 36.21 24.86
CA SER A 115 2.45 36.04 25.01
C SER A 115 2.89 34.62 24.58
N GLY A 116 4.17 34.45 24.24
CA GLY A 116 4.74 33.15 23.90
C GLY A 116 4.58 32.13 25.04
N ALA A 117 4.78 32.56 26.29
CA ALA A 117 4.57 31.74 27.49
C ALA A 117 3.11 31.26 27.63
N THR A 118 2.14 32.13 27.35
CA THR A 118 0.71 31.77 27.39
C THR A 118 0.40 30.68 26.37
N ARG A 119 0.90 30.81 25.13
CA ARG A 119 0.71 29.78 24.10
C ARG A 119 1.38 28.46 24.46
N MET A 120 2.58 28.50 25.02
CA MET A 120 3.28 27.29 25.46
C MET A 120 2.54 26.57 26.59
N ALA A 121 2.01 27.30 27.58
CA ALA A 121 1.23 26.72 28.66
C ALA A 121 -0.01 25.96 28.13
N VAL A 122 -0.77 26.59 27.23
CA VAL A 122 -1.92 25.95 26.56
C VAL A 122 -1.48 24.73 25.76
N GLN A 123 -0.40 24.83 24.99
CA GLN A 123 0.11 23.70 24.19
C GLN A 123 0.63 22.54 25.03
N LEU A 124 1.24 22.79 26.19
CA LEU A 124 1.66 21.74 27.12
C LEU A 124 0.45 21.03 27.74
N ASP A 125 -0.62 21.78 28.02
CA ASP A 125 -1.89 21.20 28.45
C ASP A 125 -2.56 20.37 27.34
N GLU A 126 -2.56 20.85 26.09
CA GLU A 126 -3.00 20.09 24.91
C GLU A 126 -2.20 18.80 24.73
N ILE A 127 -0.87 18.85 24.92
CA ILE A 127 0.00 17.67 24.87
C ILE A 127 -0.38 16.68 25.97
N ASP A 128 -0.61 17.13 27.21
CA ASP A 128 -0.98 16.24 28.31
C ASP A 128 -2.34 15.56 28.09
N HIS A 129 -3.33 16.31 27.60
CA HIS A 129 -4.62 15.75 27.20
C HIS A 129 -4.48 14.76 26.04
N ALA A 130 -3.66 15.08 25.04
CA ALA A 130 -3.39 14.18 23.92
C ALA A 130 -2.67 12.90 24.38
N LEU A 131 -1.71 13.00 25.30
CA LEU A 131 -1.03 11.85 25.92
C LEU A 131 -2.00 10.98 26.71
N LEU A 132 -2.90 11.57 27.49
CA LEU A 132 -3.93 10.84 28.20
C LEU A 132 -4.86 10.13 27.22
N ALA A 133 -5.40 10.83 26.22
CA ALA A 133 -6.28 10.23 25.22
C ALA A 133 -5.60 9.09 24.45
N PHE A 134 -4.34 9.31 24.04
CA PHE A 134 -3.50 8.34 23.36
C PHE A 134 -3.21 7.08 24.19
N SER A 135 -3.09 7.21 25.52
CA SER A 135 -2.64 6.14 26.40
C SER A 135 -3.71 5.54 27.33
N SER A 136 -4.90 6.14 27.39
CA SER A 136 -6.06 5.67 28.16
C SER A 136 -7.20 5.16 27.30
N GLY A 137 -7.15 5.35 25.98
CA GLY A 137 -8.11 4.73 25.06
C GLY A 137 -8.08 3.20 25.14
N ASP A 138 -9.19 2.57 24.76
CA ASP A 138 -9.33 1.10 24.71
C ASP A 138 -8.23 0.42 23.86
N ASN A 139 -7.57 1.19 22.99
CA ASN A 139 -6.51 0.77 22.07
C ASN A 139 -5.13 1.40 22.39
N ARG A 140 -4.76 1.46 23.67
CA ARG A 140 -3.51 2.06 24.18
C ARG A 140 -2.21 1.52 23.54
N ARG A 141 -1.53 2.34 22.73
CA ARG A 141 -0.24 2.03 22.07
C ARG A 141 0.99 2.08 23.00
N VAL A 142 0.75 2.03 24.31
CA VAL A 142 1.75 2.18 25.36
C VAL A 142 1.46 1.14 26.44
N SER A 143 2.50 0.59 27.07
CA SER A 143 2.35 -0.42 28.12
C SER A 143 1.51 0.07 29.31
N ASP A 144 1.55 1.37 29.57
CA ASP A 144 0.87 2.04 30.67
C ASP A 144 0.31 3.39 30.21
N SER A 145 -0.72 3.91 30.90
CA SER A 145 -1.16 5.28 30.65
C SER A 145 -0.06 6.26 31.02
N VAL A 146 0.19 7.25 30.16
CA VAL A 146 1.27 8.24 30.30
C VAL A 146 0.73 9.66 30.45
N GLY A 147 1.55 10.53 31.02
CA GLY A 147 1.29 11.95 31.14
C GLY A 147 2.57 12.76 31.15
N LEU A 148 2.44 14.08 31.05
CA LEU A 148 3.53 15.03 31.11
C LEU A 148 3.79 15.44 32.56
N ASP A 149 5.01 15.18 33.06
CA ASP A 149 5.48 15.73 34.34
C ASP A 149 6.32 16.98 34.12
N SER A 150 5.78 18.14 34.53
CA SER A 150 6.40 19.44 34.29
C SER A 150 7.68 19.65 35.08
N ALA A 151 7.83 19.04 36.27
CA ALA A 151 9.05 19.18 37.06
C ALA A 151 10.23 18.47 36.35
N ARG A 152 10.00 17.26 35.84
CA ARG A 152 10.98 16.54 35.01
C ARG A 152 11.26 17.25 33.69
N TRP A 153 10.23 17.83 33.08
CA TRP A 153 10.41 18.64 31.89
C TRP A 153 11.29 19.85 32.17
N PHE A 154 11.09 20.54 33.29
CA PHE A 154 11.90 21.70 33.68
C PHE A 154 13.37 21.35 33.91
N GLU A 155 13.63 20.23 34.57
CA GLU A 155 14.98 19.71 34.75
C GLU A 155 15.64 19.44 33.39
N ALA A 156 14.95 18.70 32.51
CA ALA A 156 15.48 18.36 31.19
C ALA A 156 15.72 19.59 30.30
N VAL A 157 14.83 20.58 30.33
CA VAL A 157 15.00 21.86 29.61
C VAL A 157 16.18 22.66 30.18
N THR A 158 16.34 22.70 31.50
CA THR A 158 17.47 23.38 32.15
C THR A 158 18.79 22.76 31.69
N THR A 159 18.89 21.43 31.71
CA THR A 159 20.07 20.71 31.21
C THR A 159 20.32 21.01 29.73
N ALA A 160 19.28 20.99 28.89
CA ALA A 160 19.40 21.24 27.45
C ALA A 160 19.87 22.67 27.12
N LEU A 161 19.43 23.68 27.90
CA LEU A 161 19.86 25.07 27.73
C LEU A 161 21.30 25.31 28.23
N GLN A 162 21.77 24.53 29.20
CA GLN A 162 23.11 24.70 29.79
C GLN A 162 24.20 23.87 29.12
N THR A 163 23.83 22.74 28.51
CA THR A 163 24.79 21.78 27.96
C THR A 163 24.82 21.90 26.44
N PRO A 164 25.94 22.35 25.84
CA PRO A 164 26.09 22.33 24.40
C PRO A 164 26.05 20.88 23.87
N ILE A 165 25.35 20.69 22.76
CA ILE A 165 25.20 19.39 22.11
C ILE A 165 26.14 19.29 20.91
N GLU A 166 26.82 18.18 20.78
CA GLU A 166 27.56 17.81 19.57
C GLU A 166 26.68 16.92 18.70
N ALA A 167 26.66 17.19 17.40
CA ALA A 167 25.92 16.38 16.43
C ALA A 167 26.89 15.39 15.76
N PRO A 168 26.54 14.10 15.61
CA PRO A 168 27.33 13.16 14.83
C PRO A 168 27.59 13.63 13.39
N GLU A 169 26.66 14.42 12.84
CA GLU A 169 26.73 14.98 11.49
C GLU A 169 27.68 16.19 11.38
N TYR A 170 28.05 16.80 12.51
CA TYR A 170 28.94 17.96 12.61
C TYR A 170 29.96 17.76 13.74
N PRO A 171 30.88 16.79 13.58
CA PRO A 171 31.87 16.47 14.61
C PRO A 171 32.74 17.69 14.93
N GLY A 172 32.97 17.97 16.21
CA GLY A 172 33.72 19.12 16.70
C GLY A 172 32.92 20.43 16.78
N ILE A 173 31.66 20.46 16.34
CA ILE A 173 30.80 21.66 16.44
C ILE A 173 29.79 21.49 17.58
N LEU A 174 29.85 22.40 18.54
CA LEU A 174 28.93 22.46 19.67
C LEU A 174 27.78 23.43 19.39
N PHE A 175 26.55 22.97 19.60
CA PHE A 175 25.34 23.78 19.45
C PHE A 175 24.70 24.05 20.81
N ALA A 176 24.31 25.30 21.09
CA ALA A 176 23.53 25.62 22.29
C ALA A 176 22.04 25.68 21.94
N VAL A 177 21.20 24.92 22.67
CA VAL A 177 19.74 24.99 22.56
C VAL A 177 19.27 26.38 23.00
N GLN A 178 18.35 26.99 22.23
CA GLN A 178 17.80 28.31 22.51
C GLN A 178 16.37 28.21 23.06
N CYS A 179 15.91 29.27 23.74
CA CYS A 179 14.54 29.33 24.25
C CYS A 179 13.49 29.25 23.12
N THR A 180 13.80 29.72 21.90
CA THR A 180 12.96 29.49 20.71
C THR A 180 12.88 28.03 20.28
N ASP A 181 13.94 27.24 20.49
CA ASP A 181 13.95 25.82 20.12
C ASP A 181 12.99 25.02 21.01
N ILE A 182 12.95 25.34 22.31
CA ILE A 182 12.01 24.77 23.29
C ILE A 182 10.56 25.12 22.93
N ALA A 183 10.27 26.40 22.71
CA ALA A 183 8.94 26.85 22.29
C ALA A 183 8.49 26.18 20.98
N GLY A 184 9.42 26.02 20.04
CA GLY A 184 9.16 25.31 18.79
C GLY A 184 8.84 23.83 19.02
N ALA A 185 9.55 23.16 19.94
CA ALA A 185 9.35 21.74 20.24
C ALA A 185 7.96 21.49 20.86
N VAL A 186 7.55 22.35 21.81
CA VAL A 186 6.19 22.35 22.37
C VAL A 186 5.15 22.51 21.26
N SER A 187 5.30 23.54 20.41
CA SER A 187 4.36 23.76 19.30
C SER A 187 4.33 22.59 18.33
N MET A 188 5.45 21.91 18.09
CA MET A 188 5.51 20.78 17.16
C MET A 188 4.71 19.58 17.70
N LEU A 189 4.86 19.24 18.98
CA LEU A 189 4.14 18.12 19.59
C LEU A 189 2.65 18.42 19.76
N ALA A 190 2.27 19.66 20.06
CA ALA A 190 0.86 20.04 20.21
C ALA A 190 0.08 20.08 18.86
N ARG A 191 0.77 20.29 17.73
CA ARG A 191 0.14 20.45 16.41
C ARG A 191 -0.82 19.31 16.08
N SER A 192 -1.96 19.70 15.51
CA SER A 192 -3.00 18.77 15.04
C SER A 192 -3.42 17.78 16.14
N ASN A 193 -3.60 18.27 17.37
CA ASN A 193 -4.02 17.50 18.54
C ASN A 193 -3.11 16.29 18.83
N GLY A 194 -1.80 16.50 18.79
CA GLY A 194 -0.84 15.43 19.14
C GLY A 194 -0.70 14.33 18.09
N ARG A 195 -1.12 14.52 16.83
CA ARG A 195 -0.92 13.53 15.75
C ARG A 195 0.52 13.03 15.64
N MET A 196 1.50 13.87 15.98
CA MET A 196 2.90 13.50 15.99
C MET A 196 3.21 12.34 16.96
N LEU A 197 2.46 12.21 18.06
CA LEU A 197 2.63 11.12 19.02
C LEU A 197 2.53 9.74 18.34
N ALA A 198 1.64 9.59 17.35
CA ALA A 198 1.47 8.33 16.62
C ALA A 198 2.67 7.93 15.73
N ALA A 199 3.58 8.88 15.44
CA ALA A 199 4.78 8.66 14.64
C ALA A 199 6.04 8.40 15.47
N LEU A 200 5.96 8.55 16.80
CA LEU A 200 7.08 8.29 17.71
C LEU A 200 7.17 6.81 18.08
N ALA A 201 8.34 6.38 18.55
CA ALA A 201 8.55 5.04 19.05
C ALA A 201 8.09 4.95 20.52
N TRP A 202 7.27 3.94 20.86
CA TRP A 202 6.69 3.78 22.20
C TRP A 202 7.02 2.44 22.87
N ARG A 203 7.17 2.48 24.20
CA ARG A 203 7.31 1.29 25.05
C ARG A 203 5.94 0.63 25.11
N GLY A 204 5.79 -0.46 24.35
CA GLY A 204 4.52 -1.16 24.14
C GLY A 204 4.28 -1.54 22.67
N THR A 205 4.85 -0.80 21.73
CA THR A 205 4.80 -1.10 20.29
C THR A 205 6.16 -1.53 19.72
N GLU A 206 7.25 -1.09 20.33
CA GLU A 206 8.60 -1.44 19.89
C GLU A 206 9.02 -2.85 20.31
N VAL A 207 9.91 -3.45 19.51
CA VAL A 207 10.46 -4.78 19.80
C VAL A 207 11.45 -4.74 20.97
N GLU A 208 11.60 -5.85 21.70
CA GLU A 208 12.44 -5.96 22.90
C GLU A 208 13.89 -5.49 22.68
N ARG A 209 14.47 -5.80 21.50
CA ARG A 209 15.81 -5.34 21.12
C ARG A 209 15.94 -3.81 21.08
N VAL A 210 14.89 -3.10 20.63
CA VAL A 210 14.88 -1.63 20.59
C VAL A 210 14.71 -1.09 22.00
N ILE A 211 13.78 -1.64 22.77
CA ILE A 211 13.50 -1.21 24.15
C ILE A 211 14.70 -1.44 25.08
N ALA A 212 15.52 -2.45 24.83
CA ALA A 212 16.71 -2.77 25.65
C ALA A 212 17.73 -1.62 25.75
N ARG A 213 17.72 -0.67 24.79
CA ARG A 213 18.61 0.50 24.81
C ARG A 213 18.02 1.71 25.56
N TRP A 214 16.75 1.64 25.97
CA TRP A 214 16.05 2.74 26.63
C TRP A 214 16.24 2.69 28.14
N ARG A 215 16.15 3.85 28.80
CA ARG A 215 16.12 3.88 30.27
C ARG A 215 14.89 3.10 30.79
N PRO A 216 14.97 2.46 31.97
CA PRO A 216 13.85 1.67 32.51
C PRO A 216 12.52 2.43 32.56
N GLU A 217 12.56 3.72 32.88
CA GLU A 217 11.41 4.62 33.00
C GLU A 217 11.03 5.37 31.71
N GLN A 218 11.77 5.20 30.63
CA GLN A 218 11.52 5.90 29.36
C GLN A 218 10.41 5.20 28.57
N PHE A 219 9.36 5.95 28.21
CA PHE A 219 8.20 5.45 27.47
C PHE A 219 8.21 5.76 25.98
N VAL A 220 8.99 6.76 25.56
CA VAL A 220 9.02 7.25 24.19
C VAL A 220 10.46 7.54 23.77
N GLU A 221 10.77 7.29 22.51
CA GLU A 221 12.01 7.72 21.86
C GLU A 221 11.67 8.64 20.68
N ILE A 222 12.36 9.77 20.61
CA ILE A 222 12.23 10.76 19.55
C ILE A 222 13.50 10.70 18.70
N SER A 223 13.42 10.06 17.54
CA SER A 223 14.53 9.99 16.60
C SER A 223 14.65 11.26 15.78
N SER A 224 15.89 11.66 15.45
CA SER A 224 16.15 12.71 14.47
C SER A 224 15.49 12.41 13.11
N ARG A 225 15.34 11.12 12.76
CA ARG A 225 14.67 10.67 11.53
C ARG A 225 13.18 10.96 11.52
N ASP A 226 12.52 10.81 12.66
CA ASP A 226 11.06 10.94 12.80
C ASP A 226 10.63 12.41 12.75
N VAL A 227 11.54 13.32 13.13
CA VAL A 227 11.27 14.76 13.25
C VAL A 227 11.94 15.59 12.15
N ALA A 228 12.63 14.92 11.22
CA ALA A 228 13.32 15.54 10.11
C ALA A 228 12.33 16.27 9.18
N ARG A 229 12.61 17.55 8.90
CA ARG A 229 11.77 18.39 8.04
C ARG A 229 12.31 18.40 6.62
N LEU A 230 11.46 18.56 5.62
CA LEU A 230 11.91 18.81 4.25
C LEU A 230 12.81 20.05 4.21
N ASN A 231 13.96 19.92 3.54
CA ASN A 231 14.83 21.07 3.29
C ASN A 231 14.09 22.05 2.36
N PRO A 232 13.76 23.28 2.80
CA PRO A 232 12.98 24.23 2.00
C PRO A 232 13.74 24.72 0.75
N TRP A 233 15.04 24.48 0.67
CA TRP A 233 15.90 24.86 -0.45
C TRP A 233 16.21 23.70 -1.40
N ALA A 234 15.67 22.51 -1.14
CA ALA A 234 15.89 21.31 -1.97
C ALA A 234 14.99 21.24 -3.22
N GLY A 235 14.34 22.35 -3.58
CA GLY A 235 13.36 22.43 -4.67
C GLY A 235 11.98 21.87 -4.28
N ILE A 236 11.09 21.75 -5.26
CA ILE A 236 9.69 21.35 -5.05
C ILE A 236 9.47 19.92 -5.57
N PRO A 237 8.75 19.05 -4.85
CA PRO A 237 8.37 17.75 -5.40
C PRO A 237 7.56 17.88 -6.70
N GLY A 238 7.62 16.86 -7.55
CA GLY A 238 6.72 16.75 -8.70
C GLY A 238 5.25 16.60 -8.25
N CYS A 239 4.34 16.42 -9.20
CA CYS A 239 2.93 16.19 -8.91
C CYS A 239 2.55 14.73 -9.15
N ILE A 240 1.57 14.20 -8.41
CA ILE A 240 1.04 12.84 -8.62
C ILE A 240 -0.35 12.96 -9.22
N TYR A 241 -0.53 12.50 -10.46
CA TYR A 241 -1.78 12.58 -11.22
C TYR A 241 -2.42 11.22 -11.47
N PHE A 242 -3.74 11.19 -11.59
CA PHE A 242 -4.51 9.99 -11.96
C PHE A 242 -5.87 10.39 -12.58
N GLY A 243 -6.56 9.42 -13.18
CA GLY A 243 -7.64 9.68 -14.13
C GLY A 243 -7.16 9.63 -15.58
N LYS A 244 -7.86 10.33 -16.50
CA LYS A 244 -7.49 10.35 -17.92
C LYS A 244 -6.10 10.96 -18.09
N ALA A 245 -5.28 10.36 -18.95
CA ALA A 245 -3.96 10.87 -19.28
C ALA A 245 -4.09 12.24 -19.98
N ALA A 246 -3.12 13.14 -19.80
CA ALA A 246 -3.18 14.49 -20.37
C ALA A 246 -3.30 14.53 -21.91
N LYS A 247 -2.96 13.43 -22.60
CA LYS A 247 -3.08 13.29 -24.06
C LYS A 247 -4.51 13.01 -24.55
N ASP A 248 -5.43 12.61 -23.66
CA ASP A 248 -6.81 12.24 -24.01
C ASP A 248 -7.85 13.27 -23.49
N ALA A 249 -7.39 14.48 -23.14
CA ALA A 249 -8.17 15.51 -22.44
C ALA A 249 -9.29 16.18 -23.26
N ASP A 250 -9.42 15.85 -24.55
CA ASP A 250 -10.37 16.48 -25.48
C ASP A 250 -11.77 15.84 -25.53
N ASP A 251 -12.04 14.77 -24.75
CA ASP A 251 -13.43 14.32 -24.55
C ASP A 251 -14.06 15.01 -23.33
N ASP A 252 -15.16 15.72 -23.57
CA ASP A 252 -16.00 16.33 -22.55
C ASP A 252 -16.53 15.28 -21.55
N GLY A 253 -16.02 15.27 -20.31
CA GLY A 253 -16.72 14.63 -19.18
C GLY A 253 -15.91 13.93 -18.09
N VAL A 254 -14.58 13.74 -18.19
CA VAL A 254 -13.80 13.01 -17.17
C VAL A 254 -12.64 13.85 -16.62
N ALA A 255 -12.67 14.15 -15.32
CA ALA A 255 -11.69 15.01 -14.65
C ALA A 255 -10.32 14.33 -14.38
N THR A 256 -9.23 15.09 -14.50
CA THR A 256 -7.91 14.71 -13.97
C THR A 256 -7.83 15.07 -12.49
N TYR A 257 -7.28 14.17 -11.66
CA TYR A 257 -7.06 14.41 -10.24
C TYR A 257 -5.57 14.51 -9.93
N PHE A 258 -5.24 15.21 -8.84
CA PHE A 258 -3.89 15.20 -8.28
C PHE A 258 -3.92 15.08 -6.76
N LEU A 259 -2.87 14.47 -6.19
CA LEU A 259 -2.68 14.42 -4.74
C LEU A 259 -2.14 15.76 -4.23
N GLY A 260 -2.92 16.42 -3.39
CA GLY A 260 -2.55 17.69 -2.78
C GLY A 260 -1.64 17.51 -1.56
N GLY A 261 -0.57 18.31 -1.49
CA GLY A 261 0.31 18.41 -0.33
C GLY A 261 -0.37 19.10 0.87
N ALA A 262 0.25 18.98 2.05
CA ALA A 262 -0.22 19.64 3.27
C ALA A 262 -0.04 21.17 3.26
N ARG A 263 0.80 21.70 2.36
CA ARG A 263 1.08 23.14 2.22
C ARG A 263 0.59 23.59 0.85
N GLY A 264 -0.37 24.51 0.78
CA GLY A 264 -1.08 24.88 -0.45
C GLY A 264 -0.26 25.53 -1.58
N LEU A 265 1.08 25.58 -1.48
CA LEU A 265 1.96 25.95 -2.59
C LEU A 265 2.00 24.84 -3.66
N ASP A 266 1.99 23.57 -3.23
CA ASP A 266 2.00 22.41 -4.12
C ASP A 266 0.71 22.38 -4.98
N ASP A 267 -0.42 22.82 -4.41
CA ASP A 267 -1.72 22.80 -5.09
C ASP A 267 -1.77 23.76 -6.29
N ARG A 268 -1.23 24.98 -6.13
CA ARG A 268 -1.16 25.95 -7.23
C ARG A 268 -0.23 25.47 -8.33
N LEU A 269 0.84 24.77 -7.96
CA LEU A 269 1.80 24.22 -8.90
C LEU A 269 1.15 23.11 -9.73
N CYS A 270 0.53 22.12 -9.09
CA CYS A 270 -0.06 20.96 -9.77
C CYS A 270 -1.31 21.26 -10.61
N GLN A 271 -1.90 22.44 -10.46
CA GLN A 271 -2.97 22.90 -11.35
C GLN A 271 -2.46 23.43 -12.70
N ARG A 272 -1.19 23.84 -12.78
CA ARG A 272 -0.64 24.45 -14.00
C ARG A 272 -0.55 23.43 -15.13
N ALA A 273 -0.75 23.90 -16.37
CA ALA A 273 -0.69 23.08 -17.58
C ALA A 273 0.72 22.53 -17.84
N ASP A 274 1.76 23.31 -17.56
CA ASP A 274 3.16 22.93 -17.73
C ASP A 274 3.60 21.79 -16.79
N MET A 275 3.04 21.74 -15.57
CA MET A 275 3.22 20.60 -14.65
C MET A 275 2.52 19.33 -15.11
N ARG A 276 1.54 19.45 -16.02
CA ARG A 276 0.81 18.34 -16.64
C ARG A 276 1.34 17.97 -18.02
N GLY A 277 2.33 18.70 -18.53
CA GLY A 277 2.85 18.47 -19.88
C GLY A 277 1.93 18.96 -21.00
N ILE A 278 0.93 19.78 -20.70
CA ILE A 278 -0.03 20.31 -21.68
C ILE A 278 0.53 21.64 -22.21
N ALA A 279 0.59 21.80 -23.54
CA ALA A 279 0.93 23.08 -24.15
C ALA A 279 -0.12 24.11 -23.74
N ALA A 280 0.32 25.30 -23.32
CA ALA A 280 -0.57 26.40 -22.98
C ALA A 280 -1.16 27.02 -24.27
N ASP A 281 -1.94 26.25 -25.03
CA ASP A 281 -2.75 26.80 -26.12
C ASP A 281 -4.05 27.39 -25.56
N ASN A 282 -4.57 28.40 -26.27
CA ASN A 282 -5.60 29.37 -25.87
C ASN A 282 -7.00 28.79 -25.51
N GLY A 283 -7.12 27.50 -25.19
CA GLY A 283 -8.30 26.91 -24.58
C GLY A 283 -8.17 26.84 -23.05
N HIS A 284 -9.28 26.90 -22.31
CA HIS A 284 -9.25 26.64 -20.88
C HIS A 284 -8.83 25.18 -20.64
N PRO A 285 -7.60 24.89 -20.16
CA PRO A 285 -7.20 23.52 -19.93
C PRO A 285 -8.14 22.91 -18.89
N SER A 286 -8.57 21.67 -19.10
CA SER A 286 -9.39 20.94 -18.13
C SER A 286 -8.79 21.07 -16.74
N LEU A 287 -9.58 21.45 -15.74
CA LEU A 287 -9.07 21.78 -14.42
C LEU A 287 -8.69 20.49 -13.68
N ALA A 288 -7.47 20.43 -13.14
CA ALA A 288 -7.06 19.30 -12.31
C ALA A 288 -7.62 19.47 -10.89
N LEU A 289 -8.35 18.45 -10.39
CA LEU A 289 -9.01 18.48 -9.09
C LEU A 289 -8.10 17.94 -7.99
N ARG A 290 -7.96 18.70 -6.91
CA ARG A 290 -7.14 18.34 -5.76
C ARG A 290 -7.86 17.32 -4.88
N LEU A 291 -7.19 16.22 -4.55
CA LEU A 291 -7.57 15.33 -3.45
C LEU A 291 -6.49 15.38 -2.36
N ALA A 292 -6.83 15.86 -1.17
CA ALA A 292 -5.86 16.08 -0.08
C ALA A 292 -5.97 15.00 1.00
N GLY A 293 -4.85 14.35 1.33
CA GLY A 293 -4.76 13.36 2.40
C GLY A 293 -5.05 11.92 1.96
N GLU A 294 -4.76 10.97 2.84
CA GLU A 294 -5.04 9.55 2.62
C GLU A 294 -6.48 9.19 3.01
N PRO A 295 -7.06 8.15 2.39
CA PRO A 295 -8.35 7.62 2.79
C PRO A 295 -8.28 7.08 4.22
N SER A 296 -9.29 7.38 5.03
CA SER A 296 -9.41 6.86 6.41
C SER A 296 -10.61 5.92 6.55
N PRO A 297 -10.57 4.94 7.47
CA PRO A 297 -11.66 3.98 7.63
C PRO A 297 -13.02 4.59 8.00
N ASP A 298 -13.00 5.78 8.60
CA ASP A 298 -14.13 6.53 9.13
C ASP A 298 -14.59 7.69 8.22
N MET A 299 -14.00 7.85 7.03
CA MET A 299 -14.35 8.96 6.14
C MET A 299 -15.82 8.87 5.68
N SER A 300 -16.42 10.05 5.46
CA SER A 300 -17.83 10.17 5.06
C SER A 300 -18.10 9.54 3.70
N VAL A 301 -19.34 9.16 3.43
CA VAL A 301 -19.71 8.46 2.20
C VAL A 301 -19.41 9.29 0.94
N ASP A 302 -19.56 10.61 1.02
CA ASP A 302 -19.38 11.54 -0.09
C ASP A 302 -17.92 12.08 -0.18
N ASP A 303 -16.99 11.52 0.59
CA ASP A 303 -15.60 11.99 0.63
C ASP A 303 -14.84 11.58 -0.63
N GLU A 304 -14.32 12.56 -1.37
CA GLU A 304 -13.63 12.29 -2.63
C GLU A 304 -12.36 11.43 -2.50
N ARG A 305 -11.82 11.26 -1.28
CA ARG A 305 -10.68 10.37 -1.02
C ARG A 305 -10.97 8.89 -1.26
N TRP A 306 -12.24 8.48 -1.48
CA TRP A 306 -12.56 7.13 -1.98
C TRP A 306 -11.82 6.81 -3.29
N LYS A 307 -11.52 7.84 -4.10
CA LYS A 307 -10.78 7.75 -5.37
C LYS A 307 -9.28 7.44 -5.21
N ILE A 308 -8.74 7.47 -3.98
CA ILE A 308 -7.33 7.23 -3.70
C ILE A 308 -7.16 5.80 -3.17
N PRO A 309 -6.27 4.97 -3.74
CA PRO A 309 -5.89 3.70 -3.14
C PRO A 309 -5.36 3.88 -1.70
N PRO A 310 -5.83 3.09 -0.72
CA PRO A 310 -5.19 3.06 0.59
C PRO A 310 -3.70 2.74 0.47
N SER A 311 -2.89 3.33 1.36
CA SER A 311 -1.44 3.15 1.40
C SER A 311 -0.69 3.61 0.14
N LEU A 312 -1.27 4.51 -0.66
CA LEU A 312 -0.64 5.00 -1.89
C LEU A 312 0.74 5.63 -1.64
N GLY A 313 0.93 6.35 -0.53
CA GLY A 313 2.24 6.90 -0.17
C GLY A 313 3.31 5.82 0.04
N VAL A 314 2.95 4.68 0.65
CA VAL A 314 3.85 3.52 0.81
C VAL A 314 4.13 2.85 -0.54
N ILE A 315 3.09 2.73 -1.37
CA ILE A 315 3.22 2.13 -2.71
C ILE A 315 4.19 2.94 -3.59
N LEU A 316 4.12 4.28 -3.54
CA LEU A 316 4.96 5.16 -4.36
C LEU A 316 6.31 5.50 -3.72
N GLN A 317 6.60 5.02 -2.51
CA GLN A 317 7.83 5.30 -1.79
C GLN A 317 9.12 5.09 -2.63
N PRO A 318 9.24 4.04 -3.48
CA PRO A 318 10.44 3.87 -4.30
C PRO A 318 10.69 5.00 -5.31
N LEU A 319 9.65 5.75 -5.69
CA LEU A 319 9.72 6.86 -6.64
C LEU A 319 10.07 8.20 -5.99
N GLU A 320 10.12 8.28 -4.65
CA GLU A 320 10.46 9.54 -3.96
C GLU A 320 11.81 10.11 -4.39
N THR A 321 12.76 9.25 -4.79
CA THR A 321 14.10 9.64 -5.27
C THR A 321 14.11 10.29 -6.66
N LEU A 322 13.01 10.19 -7.43
CA LEU A 322 12.76 10.95 -8.64
C LEU A 322 11.79 12.11 -8.43
N HIS A 323 10.80 11.87 -7.58
CA HIS A 323 9.74 12.81 -7.27
C HIS A 323 10.28 14.07 -6.60
N ARG A 324 11.52 14.06 -6.12
CA ARG A 324 12.17 15.17 -5.43
C ARG A 324 13.46 15.61 -6.13
N PRO A 325 13.74 16.93 -6.23
CA PRO A 325 14.96 17.41 -6.87
C PRO A 325 16.27 17.06 -6.15
N SER A 326 16.20 16.78 -4.86
CA SER A 326 17.36 16.34 -4.07
C SER A 326 17.52 14.82 -4.04
N GLY A 327 16.56 14.09 -4.61
CA GLY A 327 16.59 12.63 -4.69
C GLY A 327 17.78 12.15 -5.53
N SER A 328 18.41 11.06 -5.10
CA SER A 328 19.63 10.54 -5.73
C SER A 328 19.45 10.19 -7.21
N LEU A 329 18.30 9.61 -7.58
CA LEU A 329 18.00 9.25 -8.96
C LEU A 329 17.66 10.48 -9.79
N TYR A 330 16.95 11.47 -9.23
CA TYR A 330 16.76 12.76 -9.89
C TYR A 330 18.10 13.42 -10.21
N LEU A 331 19.00 13.51 -9.22
CA LEU A 331 20.31 14.13 -9.39
C LEU A 331 21.14 13.38 -10.42
N ALA A 332 21.15 12.05 -10.40
CA ALA A 332 21.83 11.23 -11.40
C ALA A 332 21.27 11.50 -12.82
N SER A 333 19.94 11.53 -12.97
CA SER A 333 19.29 11.77 -14.27
C SER A 333 19.46 13.20 -14.80
N THR A 334 19.76 14.18 -13.95
CA THR A 334 19.89 15.60 -14.32
C THR A 334 21.32 16.15 -14.28
N ALA A 335 22.29 15.38 -13.76
CA ALA A 335 23.70 15.79 -13.66
C ALA A 335 24.46 15.76 -14.99
N ALA A 336 24.05 14.94 -15.97
CA ALA A 336 24.79 14.68 -17.21
C ALA A 336 24.78 15.83 -18.25
N ALA A 337 24.15 16.97 -17.94
CA ALA A 337 24.08 18.14 -18.82
C ALA A 337 25.28 19.11 -18.71
N MET A 338 26.29 18.83 -17.86
CA MET A 338 27.40 19.76 -17.61
C MET A 338 28.67 19.54 -18.48
N GLU A 339 28.76 18.51 -19.33
CA GLU A 339 29.93 18.32 -20.23
C GLU A 339 29.69 18.83 -21.67
N PRO A 340 30.51 19.74 -22.22
CA PRO A 340 30.16 20.46 -23.45
C PRO A 340 30.45 19.76 -24.78
N GLN A 341 31.07 18.57 -24.82
CA GLN A 341 31.60 18.02 -26.08
C GLN A 341 31.36 16.51 -26.23
N GLY A 342 30.28 16.17 -26.92
CA GLY A 342 30.01 14.83 -27.43
C GLY A 342 28.74 14.82 -28.27
N PRO A 343 28.63 13.97 -29.31
CA PRO A 343 27.50 13.98 -30.24
C PRO A 343 26.17 13.85 -29.51
N ARG A 344 25.13 14.52 -30.04
CA ARG A 344 23.76 14.56 -29.49
C ARG A 344 23.17 13.14 -29.40
N ALA A 345 23.49 12.44 -28.32
CA ALA A 345 22.67 11.35 -27.83
C ALA A 345 21.42 11.96 -27.20
N SER A 346 20.27 11.34 -27.44
CA SER A 346 18.92 11.68 -26.99
C SER A 346 18.72 11.71 -25.46
N ASP A 347 19.79 11.64 -24.66
CA ASP A 347 19.76 11.23 -23.25
C ASP A 347 20.20 12.35 -22.28
N ARG A 348 20.14 13.63 -22.69
CA ARG A 348 20.64 14.75 -21.85
C ARG A 348 19.49 15.61 -21.33
N TYR A 349 18.92 15.23 -20.20
CA TYR A 349 17.97 16.07 -19.46
C TYR A 349 18.75 17.12 -18.65
N GLY A 350 18.50 18.40 -18.91
CA GLY A 350 18.90 19.47 -17.99
C GLY A 350 18.14 19.35 -16.66
N ARG A 351 18.47 20.18 -15.66
CA ARG A 351 17.67 20.24 -14.43
C ARG A 351 16.21 20.52 -14.77
N ASN A 352 15.30 19.70 -14.25
CA ASN A 352 13.87 19.90 -14.40
C ASN A 352 13.45 21.13 -13.60
N ARG A 353 12.93 22.15 -14.27
CA ARG A 353 12.72 23.48 -13.71
C ARG A 353 11.41 24.08 -14.16
N ILE A 354 10.86 24.93 -13.30
CA ILE A 354 9.68 25.74 -13.60
C ILE A 354 9.92 27.19 -13.21
N ASP A 355 9.29 28.11 -13.95
CA ASP A 355 9.25 29.52 -13.59
C ASP A 355 8.15 29.78 -12.55
N LEU A 356 8.55 30.29 -11.38
CA LEU A 356 7.67 30.78 -10.32
C LEU A 356 7.93 32.26 -10.09
N GLY A 357 7.14 33.11 -10.74
CA GLY A 357 7.23 34.56 -10.57
C GLY A 357 8.57 35.16 -11.02
N GLY A 358 9.16 34.65 -12.11
CA GLY A 358 10.44 35.08 -12.66
C GLY A 358 11.65 34.35 -12.07
N THR A 359 11.43 33.43 -11.13
CA THR A 359 12.50 32.63 -10.50
C THR A 359 12.42 31.18 -10.99
N GLN A 360 13.54 30.67 -11.51
CA GLN A 360 13.68 29.27 -11.88
C GLN A 360 13.87 28.42 -10.61
N VAL A 361 12.97 27.47 -10.39
CA VAL A 361 13.01 26.54 -9.26
C VAL A 361 13.11 25.11 -9.78
N ASP A 362 14.00 24.31 -9.17
CA ASP A 362 14.11 22.89 -9.49
C ASP A 362 12.85 22.14 -9.00
N VAL A 363 12.29 21.29 -9.85
CA VAL A 363 11.08 20.51 -9.57
C VAL A 363 11.32 19.03 -9.84
N GLY A 364 10.84 18.16 -8.97
CA GLY A 364 10.95 16.72 -9.17
C GLY A 364 10.08 16.24 -10.34
N PHE A 365 10.22 14.97 -10.72
CA PHE A 365 9.40 14.41 -11.77
C PHE A 365 7.97 14.15 -11.28
N SER A 366 6.99 14.54 -12.10
CA SER A 366 5.58 14.21 -11.90
C SER A 366 5.35 12.73 -12.24
N ILE A 367 4.45 12.10 -11.48
CA ILE A 367 4.09 10.68 -11.60
C ILE A 367 2.65 10.60 -12.07
N ASP A 368 2.40 9.90 -13.17
CA ASP A 368 1.03 9.58 -13.57
C ASP A 368 0.72 8.14 -13.22
N LEU A 369 -0.41 7.94 -12.57
CA LEU A 369 -0.89 6.62 -12.21
C LEU A 369 -1.94 6.14 -13.20
N THR A 370 -2.09 4.83 -13.27
CA THR A 370 -3.06 4.14 -14.12
C THR A 370 -4.47 4.07 -13.54
N ILE A 371 -4.63 4.44 -12.25
CA ILE A 371 -5.88 4.39 -11.48
C ILE A 371 -7.01 5.15 -12.18
N ASP A 372 -8.15 4.47 -12.33
CA ASP A 372 -9.42 5.09 -12.69
C ASP A 372 -10.13 5.52 -11.38
N PRO A 373 -10.33 6.83 -11.16
CA PRO A 373 -10.93 7.35 -9.93
C PRO A 373 -12.32 6.76 -9.63
N SER A 374 -13.15 6.57 -10.66
CA SER A 374 -14.53 6.09 -10.49
C SER A 374 -14.57 4.62 -10.11
N VAL A 375 -13.74 3.81 -10.76
CA VAL A 375 -13.60 2.37 -10.48
C VAL A 375 -12.95 2.15 -9.10
N GLN A 376 -11.94 2.95 -8.77
CA GLN A 376 -11.29 2.92 -7.45
C GLN A 376 -12.27 3.27 -6.34
N ALA A 377 -13.06 4.34 -6.48
CA ALA A 377 -14.06 4.73 -5.48
C ALA A 377 -15.11 3.64 -5.29
N LEU A 378 -15.66 3.11 -6.38
CA LEU A 378 -16.63 2.00 -6.34
C LEU A 378 -16.06 0.77 -5.62
N ALA A 379 -14.84 0.37 -5.97
CA ALA A 379 -14.19 -0.80 -5.38
C ALA A 379 -13.89 -0.59 -3.89
N GLN A 380 -13.40 0.59 -3.50
CA GLN A 380 -13.06 0.92 -2.11
C GLN A 380 -14.31 1.05 -1.23
N GLN A 381 -15.36 1.70 -1.73
CA GLN A 381 -16.64 1.81 -1.03
C GLN A 381 -17.31 0.43 -0.88
N THR A 382 -17.26 -0.42 -1.91
CA THR A 382 -17.78 -1.79 -1.82
C THR A 382 -17.01 -2.61 -0.80
N ALA A 383 -15.67 -2.54 -0.79
CA ALA A 383 -14.84 -3.19 0.22
C ALA A 383 -15.19 -2.70 1.64
N ALA A 384 -15.32 -1.38 1.82
CA ALA A 384 -15.69 -0.78 3.10
C ALA A 384 -17.08 -1.24 3.58
N CYS A 385 -18.07 -1.26 2.69
CA CYS A 385 -19.42 -1.77 2.95
C CYS A 385 -19.37 -3.20 3.51
N TYR A 386 -18.72 -4.12 2.79
CA TYR A 386 -18.63 -5.52 3.20
C TYR A 386 -17.82 -5.72 4.49
N THR A 387 -16.93 -4.79 4.86
CA THR A 387 -16.19 -4.81 6.14
C THR A 387 -16.88 -4.04 7.29
N GLY A 388 -18.16 -3.68 7.14
CA GLY A 388 -18.98 -3.16 8.25
C GLY A 388 -19.38 -1.67 8.14
N ARG A 389 -19.11 -0.98 7.02
CA ARG A 389 -19.62 0.37 6.78
C ARG A 389 -21.05 0.34 6.22
N GLY A 390 -22.02 0.11 7.11
CA GLY A 390 -23.44 0.00 6.74
C GLY A 390 -24.03 1.28 6.13
N ASP A 391 -23.48 2.45 6.46
CA ASP A 391 -23.81 3.73 5.82
C ASP A 391 -23.41 3.75 4.33
N VAL A 392 -22.21 3.26 4.01
CA VAL A 392 -21.74 3.11 2.63
C VAL A 392 -22.56 2.06 1.87
N CYS A 393 -22.91 0.93 2.53
CA CYS A 393 -23.78 -0.07 1.91
C CYS A 393 -25.14 0.52 1.49
N ARG A 394 -25.74 1.36 2.35
CA ARG A 394 -27.02 2.01 2.04
C ARG A 394 -26.90 3.00 0.89
N ALA A 395 -25.82 3.79 0.85
CA ALA A 395 -25.59 4.74 -0.25
C ALA A 395 -25.40 4.04 -1.61
N LEU A 396 -24.71 2.89 -1.61
CA LEU A 396 -24.57 2.06 -2.81
C LEU A 396 -25.82 1.22 -3.12
N ASP A 397 -26.85 1.23 -2.26
CA ASP A 397 -28.00 0.32 -2.31
C ASP A 397 -27.56 -1.15 -2.47
N ILE A 398 -26.56 -1.56 -1.69
CA ILE A 398 -26.13 -2.96 -1.60
C ILE A 398 -27.00 -3.67 -0.57
N ARG A 399 -27.70 -4.72 -1.03
CA ARG A 399 -28.51 -5.61 -0.20
C ARG A 399 -28.14 -7.05 -0.50
N ARG A 400 -28.30 -7.93 0.49
CA ARG A 400 -28.08 -9.37 0.35
C ARG A 400 -29.34 -10.10 0.76
N LYS A 401 -29.71 -11.14 0.01
CA LYS A 401 -30.92 -11.92 0.30
C LYS A 401 -30.82 -12.64 1.65
N GLU A 402 -29.62 -13.11 2.01
CA GLU A 402 -29.35 -13.71 3.33
C GLU A 402 -29.60 -12.75 4.50
N ASP A 403 -29.41 -11.44 4.32
CA ASP A 403 -29.59 -10.45 5.38
C ASP A 403 -31.04 -9.94 5.45
N GLY A 404 -31.89 -10.28 4.47
CA GLY A 404 -33.29 -9.84 4.41
C GLY A 404 -33.42 -8.31 4.42
N SER A 405 -34.11 -7.75 5.41
CA SER A 405 -34.25 -6.31 5.61
C SER A 405 -33.18 -5.69 6.53
N GLN A 406 -32.25 -6.51 7.05
CA GLN A 406 -31.19 -6.04 7.94
C GLN A 406 -30.04 -5.42 7.15
N ALA A 407 -29.16 -4.71 7.86
CA ALA A 407 -27.91 -4.22 7.27
C ALA A 407 -27.01 -5.40 6.86
N VAL A 408 -26.20 -5.18 5.82
CA VAL A 408 -25.26 -6.18 5.30
C VAL A 408 -24.33 -6.67 6.41
N GLY A 409 -24.35 -7.98 6.68
CA GLY A 409 -23.52 -8.61 7.71
C GLY A 409 -23.97 -8.39 9.16
N GLN A 410 -25.18 -7.87 9.39
CA GLN A 410 -25.72 -7.66 10.74
C GLN A 410 -25.79 -8.95 11.58
N GLY A 411 -26.02 -10.11 10.94
CA GLY A 411 -26.06 -11.42 11.59
C GLY A 411 -24.68 -12.03 11.88
N LEU A 412 -23.59 -11.34 11.52
CA LEU A 412 -22.22 -11.78 11.73
C LEU A 412 -21.57 -11.02 12.89
N VAL A 413 -20.54 -11.64 13.46
CA VAL A 413 -19.66 -11.01 14.45
C VAL A 413 -19.10 -9.71 13.87
N GLU A 414 -18.89 -8.68 14.69
CA GLU A 414 -18.39 -7.36 14.23
C GLU A 414 -19.37 -6.59 13.30
N HIS A 415 -20.60 -7.10 13.08
CA HIS A 415 -21.59 -6.55 12.14
C HIS A 415 -21.02 -6.27 10.74
N ALA A 416 -20.16 -7.17 10.28
CA ALA A 416 -19.46 -7.07 9.01
C ALA A 416 -19.60 -8.37 8.22
N MET A 417 -19.78 -8.26 6.90
CA MET A 417 -19.89 -9.45 6.05
C MET A 417 -18.57 -10.24 6.02
N VAL A 418 -17.45 -9.52 5.96
CA VAL A 418 -16.10 -10.07 5.95
C VAL A 418 -15.19 -9.27 6.88
N ARG A 419 -14.18 -9.94 7.41
CA ARG A 419 -13.17 -9.34 8.29
C ARG A 419 -12.11 -8.56 7.52
N MET A 420 -11.88 -8.96 6.27
CA MET A 420 -11.02 -8.28 5.32
C MET A 420 -11.59 -8.45 3.91
N ALA A 421 -11.48 -7.40 3.10
CA ALA A 421 -11.74 -7.41 1.67
C ALA A 421 -10.57 -6.77 0.92
N ALA A 422 -10.09 -7.44 -0.11
CA ALA A 422 -9.02 -7.01 -1.00
C ALA A 422 -9.50 -7.13 -2.44
N VAL A 423 -9.38 -6.06 -3.23
CA VAL A 423 -9.86 -5.99 -4.61
C VAL A 423 -8.81 -5.35 -5.52
N ALA A 424 -8.49 -6.01 -6.63
CA ALA A 424 -7.67 -5.47 -7.70
C ALA A 424 -8.41 -5.54 -9.03
N ILE A 425 -8.38 -4.47 -9.83
CA ILE A 425 -8.98 -4.41 -11.17
C ILE A 425 -7.91 -4.00 -12.18
N ILE A 426 -7.84 -4.75 -13.29
CA ILE A 426 -6.85 -4.55 -14.34
C ILE A 426 -7.57 -4.47 -15.69
N ASP A 427 -7.15 -3.52 -16.52
CA ASP A 427 -7.49 -3.47 -17.92
C ASP A 427 -6.68 -4.50 -18.72
N VAL A 428 -7.36 -5.36 -19.48
CA VAL A 428 -6.73 -6.52 -20.13
C VAL A 428 -5.77 -6.11 -21.24
N GLU A 429 -6.13 -5.10 -22.04
CA GLU A 429 -5.36 -4.70 -23.22
C GLU A 429 -4.08 -3.95 -22.83
N SER A 430 -4.22 -2.98 -21.94
CA SER A 430 -3.11 -2.12 -21.54
C SER A 430 -2.30 -2.68 -20.37
N GLY A 431 -2.85 -3.59 -19.57
CA GLY A 431 -2.24 -4.00 -18.29
C GLY A 431 -2.31 -2.90 -17.22
N ARG A 432 -3.10 -1.84 -17.43
CA ARG A 432 -3.26 -0.77 -16.45
C ARG A 432 -3.98 -1.29 -15.21
N ILE A 433 -3.43 -0.99 -14.03
CA ILE A 433 -4.12 -1.23 -12.76
C ILE A 433 -5.10 -0.08 -12.52
N GLU A 434 -6.40 -0.34 -12.68
CA GLU A 434 -7.43 0.69 -12.58
C GLU A 434 -7.92 0.91 -11.15
N ALA A 435 -7.86 -0.13 -10.31
CA ALA A 435 -8.20 -0.03 -8.90
C ALA A 435 -7.40 -1.00 -8.02
N LEU A 436 -7.03 -0.52 -6.83
CA LEU A 436 -6.44 -1.25 -5.71
C LEU A 436 -7.19 -0.87 -4.44
N ALA A 437 -8.26 -1.60 -4.15
CA ALA A 437 -9.13 -1.35 -3.01
C ALA A 437 -8.91 -2.37 -1.90
N GLY A 438 -9.07 -1.93 -0.66
CA GLY A 438 -8.73 -2.72 0.50
C GLY A 438 -9.34 -2.19 1.79
N ALA A 439 -9.96 -3.07 2.56
CA ALA A 439 -10.55 -2.70 3.84
C ALA A 439 -10.44 -3.85 4.85
N LEU A 440 -10.38 -3.45 6.12
CA LEU A 440 -10.47 -4.34 7.29
C LEU A 440 -11.67 -3.92 8.12
N SER A 441 -12.35 -4.89 8.73
CA SER A 441 -13.33 -4.59 9.76
C SER A 441 -12.66 -3.89 10.95
N PRO A 442 -13.41 -3.14 11.78
CA PRO A 442 -12.84 -2.46 12.95
C PRO A 442 -12.04 -3.39 13.87
N CYS A 443 -12.58 -4.58 14.15
CA CYS A 443 -11.95 -5.53 15.06
C CYS A 443 -10.73 -6.23 14.44
N THR A 444 -10.75 -6.58 13.15
CA THR A 444 -9.54 -7.09 12.48
C THR A 444 -8.45 -6.04 12.42
N ARG A 445 -8.80 -4.76 12.24
CA ARG A 445 -7.82 -3.67 12.34
C ARG A 445 -7.22 -3.57 13.74
N GLU A 446 -8.02 -3.70 14.80
CA GLU A 446 -7.53 -3.72 16.19
C GLU A 446 -6.62 -4.92 16.49
N GLU A 447 -6.81 -6.07 15.81
CA GLU A 447 -5.90 -7.22 15.92
C GLU A 447 -4.47 -6.91 15.46
N TYR A 448 -4.30 -5.95 14.54
CA TYR A 448 -3.02 -5.57 13.93
C TYR A 448 -2.48 -4.22 14.40
N ASP A 449 -3.35 -3.28 14.75
CA ASP A 449 -2.99 -1.91 15.17
C ASP A 449 -2.98 -1.72 16.69
N GLY A 450 -3.62 -2.63 17.44
CA GLY A 450 -3.94 -2.44 18.86
C GLY A 450 -3.09 -3.22 19.86
N PRO A 451 -3.01 -2.79 21.13
CA PRO A 451 -2.57 -3.64 22.24
C PRO A 451 -3.58 -4.75 22.60
N GLY A 452 -4.78 -4.70 22.04
CA GLY A 452 -5.96 -5.42 22.51
C GLY A 452 -7.14 -5.35 21.56
N ARG A 453 -8.16 -6.19 21.79
CA ARG A 453 -9.49 -6.07 21.17
C ARG A 453 -10.36 -5.22 22.10
N SER A 454 -11.05 -4.22 21.55
CA SER A 454 -12.04 -3.44 22.28
C SER A 454 -13.24 -4.28 22.72
N ALA A 455 -14.06 -3.77 23.64
CA ALA A 455 -15.21 -4.50 24.18
C ALA A 455 -16.27 -4.86 23.13
N ARG A 456 -16.32 -4.16 21.99
CA ARG A 456 -17.20 -4.46 20.85
C ARG A 456 -16.77 -5.68 20.03
N CYS A 457 -15.54 -6.16 20.21
CA CYS A 457 -14.99 -7.27 19.45
C CYS A 457 -15.16 -8.59 20.22
N ASP A 458 -15.52 -9.65 19.51
CA ASP A 458 -15.73 -10.96 20.13
C ASP A 458 -14.40 -11.53 20.66
N LYS A 459 -14.34 -11.74 21.98
CA LYS A 459 -13.13 -12.21 22.66
C LYS A 459 -12.80 -13.67 22.34
N ARG A 460 -13.75 -14.45 21.81
CA ARG A 460 -13.59 -15.86 21.46
C ARG A 460 -12.79 -16.07 20.18
N LEU A 461 -12.60 -15.03 19.37
CA LEU A 461 -11.80 -15.10 18.15
C LEU A 461 -10.39 -15.65 18.48
N PRO A 462 -9.94 -16.73 17.83
CA PRO A 462 -8.73 -17.46 18.22
C PRO A 462 -7.43 -16.77 17.80
N TYR A 463 -7.54 -15.60 17.16
CA TYR A 463 -6.42 -14.94 16.53
C TYR A 463 -5.63 -14.09 17.52
N PRO A 464 -4.29 -14.23 17.55
CA PRO A 464 -3.47 -13.44 18.45
C PRO A 464 -3.44 -11.98 17.99
N ILE A 465 -3.56 -11.09 18.96
CA ILE A 465 -3.39 -9.65 18.76
C ILE A 465 -1.89 -9.38 18.66
N ARG A 466 -1.47 -8.73 17.59
CA ARG A 466 -0.05 -8.48 17.29
C ARG A 466 0.09 -7.17 16.55
N TYR A 467 0.95 -6.29 17.03
CA TYR A 467 1.31 -5.10 16.27
C TYR A 467 1.99 -5.51 14.94
N ARG A 468 1.28 -5.29 13.83
CA ARG A 468 1.68 -5.64 12.47
C ARG A 468 1.24 -4.51 11.53
N PRO A 469 1.98 -3.38 11.50
CA PRO A 469 1.63 -2.24 10.67
C PRO A 469 1.62 -2.58 9.16
N ASP A 470 2.39 -3.60 8.75
CA ASP A 470 2.38 -4.14 7.40
C ASP A 470 1.04 -4.80 7.03
N ALA A 471 0.35 -5.43 7.99
CA ALA A 471 -0.96 -6.04 7.79
C ALA A 471 -2.11 -5.00 7.71
N LEU A 472 -1.82 -3.74 8.06
CA LEU A 472 -2.75 -2.61 7.92
C LEU A 472 -2.64 -1.92 6.56
N LEU A 473 -1.58 -2.22 5.80
CA LEU A 473 -1.43 -1.73 4.44
C LEU A 473 -2.47 -2.35 3.52
N ASN A 474 -2.68 -1.73 2.35
CA ASN A 474 -3.66 -2.16 1.36
C ASN A 474 -3.65 -3.69 1.11
N PRO A 475 -4.70 -4.41 1.54
CA PRO A 475 -4.77 -5.87 1.38
C PRO A 475 -4.71 -6.36 -0.08
N ALA A 476 -5.09 -5.55 -1.07
CA ALA A 476 -4.97 -5.95 -2.47
C ALA A 476 -3.53 -6.11 -2.95
N VAL A 477 -2.60 -5.42 -2.30
CA VAL A 477 -1.19 -5.32 -2.69
C VAL A 477 -0.29 -6.13 -1.76
N PHE A 478 -0.44 -5.94 -0.44
CA PHE A 478 0.52 -6.44 0.54
C PHE A 478 0.10 -7.74 1.21
N HIS A 479 -1.14 -8.19 1.03
CA HIS A 479 -1.64 -9.42 1.61
C HIS A 479 -1.63 -10.57 0.60
N ASP A 480 -1.05 -11.71 0.98
CA ASP A 480 -1.14 -12.97 0.24
C ASP A 480 -1.83 -14.06 1.06
N ALA A 481 -2.42 -15.04 0.38
CA ALA A 481 -3.05 -16.19 1.02
C ALA A 481 -2.97 -17.42 0.11
N MET A 482 -3.30 -18.60 0.64
CA MET A 482 -3.41 -19.82 -0.16
C MET A 482 -4.50 -19.62 -1.22
N PRO A 483 -4.18 -19.74 -2.52
CA PRO A 483 -5.11 -19.43 -3.62
C PRO A 483 -6.26 -20.44 -3.75
N GLY A 484 -6.10 -21.65 -3.21
CA GLY A 484 -7.06 -22.72 -3.40
C GLY A 484 -7.30 -22.99 -4.90
N SER A 485 -8.56 -23.18 -5.28
CA SER A 485 -8.92 -23.52 -6.66
C SER A 485 -8.72 -22.42 -7.73
N THR A 486 -8.24 -21.22 -7.37
CA THR A 486 -7.90 -20.20 -8.38
C THR A 486 -6.69 -20.57 -9.23
N ILE A 487 -5.91 -21.60 -8.84
CA ILE A 487 -4.78 -22.12 -9.64
C ILE A 487 -5.20 -22.97 -10.85
N LYS A 488 -6.45 -23.43 -10.90
CA LYS A 488 -6.92 -24.37 -11.93
C LYS A 488 -6.77 -23.87 -13.37
N PRO A 489 -6.87 -22.56 -13.69
CA PRO A 489 -6.55 -22.06 -15.03
C PRO A 489 -5.10 -22.34 -15.44
N ILE A 490 -4.13 -22.22 -14.51
CA ILE A 490 -2.71 -22.57 -14.77
C ILE A 490 -2.59 -24.06 -15.05
N MET A 491 -3.25 -24.90 -14.24
CA MET A 491 -3.26 -26.34 -14.43
C MET A 491 -3.90 -26.75 -15.77
N ALA A 492 -5.04 -26.15 -16.11
CA ALA A 492 -5.76 -26.41 -17.34
C ALA A 492 -4.93 -26.01 -18.57
N ALA A 493 -4.23 -24.87 -18.52
CA ALA A 493 -3.32 -24.47 -19.58
C ALA A 493 -2.16 -25.46 -19.74
N ALA A 494 -1.57 -25.95 -18.64
CA ALA A 494 -0.54 -26.98 -18.70
C ALA A 494 -1.08 -28.29 -19.33
N PHE A 495 -2.28 -28.72 -18.95
CA PHE A 495 -2.92 -29.93 -19.50
C PHE A 495 -3.21 -29.83 -20.99
N LEU A 496 -3.68 -28.68 -21.47
CA LEU A 496 -4.00 -28.47 -22.88
C LEU A 496 -2.72 -28.30 -23.73
N SER A 497 -1.61 -27.93 -23.11
CA SER A 497 -0.30 -27.84 -23.74
C SER A 497 0.56 -29.11 -23.59
N ASP A 498 0.05 -30.17 -22.93
CA ASP A 498 0.76 -31.45 -22.79
C ASP A 498 1.03 -32.05 -24.18
N PRO A 499 2.29 -32.30 -24.57
CA PRO A 499 2.63 -32.80 -25.90
C PRO A 499 2.03 -34.18 -26.22
N ALA A 500 1.78 -35.00 -25.19
CA ALA A 500 1.33 -36.37 -25.36
C ALA A 500 -0.19 -36.50 -25.52
N VAL A 501 -0.97 -35.63 -24.88
CA VAL A 501 -2.45 -35.74 -24.84
C VAL A 501 -3.21 -34.42 -25.06
N GLY A 502 -2.54 -33.28 -24.92
CA GLY A 502 -3.16 -31.95 -24.89
C GLY A 502 -3.92 -31.62 -26.17
N ALA A 503 -3.32 -31.89 -27.34
CA ALA A 503 -3.97 -31.66 -28.64
C ALA A 503 -5.28 -32.44 -28.80
N GLY A 504 -5.33 -33.69 -28.32
CA GLY A 504 -6.52 -34.52 -28.34
C GLY A 504 -7.62 -34.01 -27.40
N TRP A 505 -7.24 -33.62 -26.17
CA TRP A 505 -8.17 -33.01 -25.21
C TRP A 505 -8.72 -31.68 -25.73
N LEU A 506 -7.87 -30.83 -26.29
CA LEU A 506 -8.25 -29.55 -26.87
C LEU A 506 -9.22 -29.73 -28.04
N ALA A 507 -8.93 -30.65 -28.96
CA ALA A 507 -9.82 -30.96 -30.07
C ALA A 507 -11.21 -31.45 -29.59
N ALA A 508 -11.25 -32.30 -28.57
CA ALA A 508 -12.51 -32.78 -27.98
C ALA A 508 -13.33 -31.65 -27.34
N GLU A 509 -12.69 -30.77 -26.56
CA GLU A 509 -13.35 -29.62 -25.94
C GLU A 509 -13.88 -28.64 -27.00
N ARG A 510 -13.12 -28.40 -28.07
CA ARG A 510 -13.55 -27.54 -29.19
C ARG A 510 -14.73 -28.14 -29.95
N ALA A 511 -14.73 -29.45 -30.17
CA ALA A 511 -15.84 -30.14 -30.82
C ALA A 511 -17.13 -30.08 -29.97
N GLU A 512 -17.03 -30.22 -28.64
CA GLU A 512 -18.17 -30.05 -27.73
C GLU A 512 -18.66 -28.60 -27.72
N LEU A 513 -17.75 -27.64 -27.62
CA LEU A 513 -18.06 -26.20 -27.64
C LEU A 513 -18.75 -25.77 -28.94
N ALA A 514 -18.30 -26.26 -30.09
CA ALA A 514 -18.90 -25.95 -31.38
C ALA A 514 -20.30 -26.58 -31.53
N ARG A 515 -20.50 -27.79 -31.00
CA ARG A 515 -21.78 -28.50 -31.07
C ARG A 515 -22.85 -27.89 -30.17
N ALA A 516 -22.47 -27.44 -28.97
CA ALA A 516 -23.40 -26.96 -27.96
C ALA A 516 -22.78 -25.83 -27.10
N PRO A 517 -22.63 -24.61 -27.65
CA PRO A 517 -21.86 -23.54 -27.00
C PRO A 517 -22.47 -23.04 -25.69
N THR A 518 -23.79 -23.15 -25.55
CA THR A 518 -24.55 -22.67 -24.38
C THR A 518 -24.96 -23.80 -23.43
N ALA A 519 -24.76 -25.07 -23.81
CA ALA A 519 -25.11 -26.19 -22.97
C ALA A 519 -24.18 -26.31 -21.76
N LEU A 520 -24.70 -26.88 -20.67
CA LEU A 520 -23.90 -27.19 -19.49
C LEU A 520 -22.79 -28.20 -19.87
N PRO A 521 -21.51 -27.89 -19.60
CA PRO A 521 -20.41 -28.78 -19.94
C PRO A 521 -20.47 -30.11 -19.19
N SER A 522 -20.14 -31.21 -19.88
CA SER A 522 -20.15 -32.59 -19.36
C SER A 522 -19.35 -32.76 -18.06
N THR A 523 -19.71 -33.75 -17.22
CA THR A 523 -18.98 -34.09 -15.98
C THR A 523 -17.49 -34.34 -16.20
N GLU A 524 -17.18 -35.02 -17.30
CA GLU A 524 -15.85 -35.50 -17.66
C GLU A 524 -15.00 -34.49 -18.43
N SER A 525 -15.64 -33.50 -19.07
CA SER A 525 -14.96 -32.42 -19.79
C SER A 525 -14.12 -31.56 -18.84
N LEU A 526 -13.01 -31.02 -19.33
CA LEU A 526 -12.18 -30.05 -18.62
C LEU A 526 -13.00 -28.79 -18.28
N ARG A 527 -13.82 -28.30 -19.23
CA ARG A 527 -14.72 -27.15 -19.00
C ARG A 527 -15.67 -27.40 -17.84
N GLY A 528 -16.25 -28.60 -17.78
CA GLY A 528 -17.15 -28.95 -16.69
C GLY A 528 -16.43 -29.13 -15.36
N GLN A 529 -15.23 -29.71 -15.35
CA GLN A 529 -14.41 -29.84 -14.15
C GLN A 529 -13.99 -28.45 -13.61
N LEU A 530 -13.71 -27.48 -14.49
CA LEU A 530 -13.49 -26.08 -14.15
C LEU A 530 -14.74 -25.45 -13.51
N MET A 531 -15.90 -25.59 -14.16
CA MET A 531 -17.19 -25.07 -13.69
C MET A 531 -17.53 -25.56 -12.27
N ARG A 532 -17.40 -26.86 -12.02
CA ARG A 532 -17.73 -27.49 -10.73
C ARG A 532 -16.60 -27.38 -9.70
N SER A 533 -15.47 -26.78 -10.06
CA SER A 533 -14.28 -26.77 -9.22
C SER A 533 -13.86 -28.17 -8.74
N ASN A 534 -13.94 -29.20 -9.60
CA ASN A 534 -13.65 -30.58 -9.19
C ASN A 534 -12.13 -30.83 -9.07
N SER A 535 -11.56 -30.53 -7.90
CA SER A 535 -10.12 -30.63 -7.63
C SER A 535 -9.60 -32.06 -7.74
N ALA A 536 -10.35 -33.07 -7.31
CA ALA A 536 -9.93 -34.47 -7.40
C ALA A 536 -9.67 -34.89 -8.86
N ARG A 537 -10.52 -34.47 -9.80
CA ARG A 537 -10.30 -34.73 -11.23
C ARG A 537 -9.14 -33.93 -11.82
N PHE A 538 -8.89 -32.71 -11.32
CA PHE A 538 -7.70 -31.95 -11.68
C PHE A 538 -6.41 -32.62 -11.19
N LEU A 539 -6.42 -33.19 -9.98
CA LEU A 539 -5.30 -33.95 -9.43
C LEU A 539 -5.10 -35.25 -10.21
N ASP A 540 -6.15 -35.96 -10.58
CA ASP A 540 -6.05 -37.11 -11.47
C ASP A 540 -5.34 -36.79 -12.78
N ARG A 541 -5.69 -35.65 -13.42
CA ARG A 541 -5.00 -35.18 -14.62
C ARG A 541 -3.55 -34.84 -14.31
N MET A 542 -3.29 -34.08 -13.24
CA MET A 542 -1.96 -33.70 -12.78
C MET A 542 -1.05 -34.89 -12.49
N PHE A 543 -1.58 -36.01 -12.01
CA PHE A 543 -0.79 -37.20 -11.66
C PHE A 543 -0.92 -38.34 -12.69
N CYS A 544 -1.39 -38.04 -13.91
CA CYS A 544 -1.46 -39.00 -15.01
C CYS A 544 -2.29 -40.25 -14.69
N ALA A 545 -3.50 -40.08 -14.14
CA ALA A 545 -4.43 -41.18 -13.90
C ALA A 545 -4.77 -41.97 -15.18
N ASP A 546 -4.79 -41.30 -16.34
CA ASP A 546 -4.90 -41.90 -17.69
C ASP A 546 -3.77 -42.89 -18.02
N LYS A 547 -2.62 -42.76 -17.36
CA LYS A 547 -1.46 -43.66 -17.47
C LYS A 547 -1.30 -44.56 -16.25
N GLY A 548 -2.37 -44.74 -15.46
CA GLY A 548 -2.33 -45.50 -14.21
C GLY A 548 -1.34 -44.93 -13.18
N PHE A 549 -1.12 -43.62 -13.20
CA PHE A 549 -0.15 -42.91 -12.35
C PHE A 549 1.32 -43.28 -12.59
N ALA A 550 1.64 -43.95 -13.71
CA ALA A 550 3.02 -44.19 -14.14
C ALA A 550 3.80 -42.86 -14.27
N PRO A 551 5.14 -42.87 -14.24
CA PRO A 551 5.97 -41.66 -14.06
C PRO A 551 5.42 -40.45 -14.82
N CYS A 552 5.01 -39.43 -14.07
CA CYS A 552 4.21 -38.32 -14.58
C CYS A 552 4.98 -37.01 -14.48
N ALA A 553 5.17 -36.34 -15.63
CA ALA A 553 5.84 -35.05 -15.70
C ALA A 553 4.90 -33.85 -15.47
N ARG A 554 3.58 -34.06 -15.55
CA ARG A 554 2.57 -32.98 -15.49
C ARG A 554 2.65 -32.07 -14.25
N PRO A 555 3.00 -32.52 -13.03
CA PRO A 555 3.22 -31.59 -11.92
C PRO A 555 4.29 -30.54 -12.26
N TRP A 556 5.36 -30.97 -12.90
CA TRP A 556 6.48 -30.12 -13.27
C TRP A 556 6.16 -29.25 -14.49
N GLU A 557 5.33 -29.74 -15.41
CA GLU A 557 4.77 -28.93 -16.50
C GLU A 557 3.85 -27.82 -15.97
N ILE A 558 3.05 -28.08 -14.92
CA ILE A 558 2.27 -27.05 -14.22
C ILE A 558 3.19 -26.01 -13.59
N GLN A 559 4.27 -26.43 -12.93
CA GLN A 559 5.26 -25.53 -12.36
C GLN A 559 5.90 -24.63 -13.44
N ALA A 560 6.23 -25.21 -14.60
CA ALA A 560 6.79 -24.49 -15.75
C ALA A 560 5.78 -23.57 -16.46
N MET A 561 4.48 -23.85 -16.33
CA MET A 561 3.40 -23.01 -16.86
C MET A 561 3.14 -21.78 -15.97
N ALA A 562 3.37 -21.84 -14.66
CA ALA A 562 3.07 -20.73 -13.75
C ALA A 562 3.76 -19.39 -14.13
N PRO A 563 5.04 -19.36 -14.57
CA PRO A 563 5.67 -18.16 -15.13
C PRO A 563 4.97 -17.53 -16.32
N VAL A 564 4.29 -18.32 -17.17
CA VAL A 564 3.52 -17.79 -18.30
C VAL A 564 2.38 -16.90 -17.81
N PHE A 565 1.82 -17.21 -16.64
CA PHE A 565 0.79 -16.42 -15.96
C PHE A 565 1.38 -15.33 -15.03
N GLY A 566 2.69 -15.11 -15.07
CA GLY A 566 3.39 -14.14 -14.23
C GLY A 566 3.60 -14.58 -12.77
N TRP A 567 3.32 -15.84 -12.44
CA TRP A 567 3.61 -16.44 -11.12
C TRP A 567 5.02 -17.05 -11.11
N ASN A 568 5.55 -17.41 -9.94
CA ASN A 568 6.90 -17.99 -9.79
C ASN A 568 8.05 -17.10 -10.29
N SER A 569 7.81 -15.80 -10.49
CA SER A 569 8.87 -14.83 -10.80
C SER A 569 9.95 -14.87 -9.72
N GLY A 570 11.22 -14.88 -10.12
CA GLY A 570 12.36 -14.92 -9.18
C GLY A 570 12.54 -16.23 -8.40
N CYS A 571 11.84 -17.32 -8.77
CA CYS A 571 11.92 -18.60 -8.04
C CYS A 571 12.93 -19.62 -8.61
N ALA A 572 13.63 -19.30 -9.70
CA ALA A 572 14.56 -20.24 -10.33
C ALA A 572 15.75 -20.59 -9.43
N ALA A 573 16.23 -19.61 -8.67
CA ALA A 573 17.20 -19.78 -7.59
C ALA A 573 16.53 -19.46 -6.24
N PRO A 574 17.08 -19.92 -5.11
CA PRO A 574 16.66 -19.48 -3.79
C PRO A 574 16.62 -17.95 -3.67
N SER A 575 15.43 -17.40 -3.39
CA SER A 575 15.24 -15.96 -3.25
C SER A 575 14.11 -15.62 -2.28
N GLU A 576 14.30 -14.56 -1.50
CA GLU A 576 13.24 -13.90 -0.71
C GLU A 576 12.21 -13.19 -1.62
N GLU A 577 12.58 -12.94 -2.87
CA GLU A 577 11.74 -12.31 -3.89
C GLU A 577 10.95 -13.33 -4.73
N CYS A 578 11.09 -14.63 -4.45
CA CYS A 578 10.36 -15.67 -5.15
C CYS A 578 8.83 -15.48 -5.00
N GLY A 579 8.16 -15.32 -6.15
CA GLY A 579 6.74 -15.08 -6.27
C GLY A 579 6.33 -13.61 -6.13
N LYS A 580 7.30 -12.68 -6.08
CA LYS A 580 7.05 -11.23 -6.09
C LYS A 580 7.25 -10.62 -7.47
N ARG A 581 6.68 -9.43 -7.67
CA ARG A 581 6.75 -8.66 -8.92
C ARG A 581 6.86 -7.16 -8.64
N ASP A 582 7.43 -6.40 -9.56
CA ASP A 582 7.37 -4.94 -9.54
C ASP A 582 5.95 -4.45 -9.87
N LEU A 583 5.33 -3.77 -8.90
CA LEU A 583 4.02 -3.13 -9.08
C LEU A 583 4.07 -1.87 -9.95
N LEU A 584 5.18 -1.13 -9.90
CA LEU A 584 5.22 0.24 -10.43
C LEU A 584 5.22 0.24 -11.95
N PHE A 585 6.14 -0.50 -12.57
CA PHE A 585 6.32 -0.53 -14.02
C PHE A 585 6.08 -1.90 -14.63
N GLY A 586 5.67 -2.89 -13.84
CA GLY A 586 5.35 -4.24 -14.30
C GLY A 586 6.56 -5.10 -14.67
N ARG A 587 7.78 -4.67 -14.33
CA ARG A 587 9.05 -5.33 -14.69
C ARG A 587 9.36 -6.55 -13.83
N THR A 588 10.35 -7.33 -14.25
CA THR A 588 10.98 -8.33 -13.38
C THR A 588 11.87 -7.62 -12.36
N LEU A 589 11.93 -8.13 -11.13
CA LEU A 589 12.69 -7.49 -10.03
C LEU A 589 14.20 -7.52 -10.26
N ASP A 590 14.69 -8.49 -11.04
CA ASP A 590 16.10 -8.64 -11.40
C ASP A 590 16.46 -7.90 -12.71
N ALA A 591 15.52 -7.19 -13.34
CA ALA A 591 15.81 -6.42 -14.54
C ALA A 591 16.86 -5.34 -14.24
N LEU A 592 17.98 -5.40 -14.98
CA LEU A 592 18.88 -4.27 -15.09
C LEU A 592 18.20 -3.18 -15.93
N GLY A 593 18.38 -1.91 -15.57
CA GLY A 593 17.94 -0.81 -16.44
C GLY A 593 18.64 -0.89 -17.79
N ASP A 594 17.94 -0.56 -18.88
CA ASP A 594 18.46 -0.58 -20.26
C ASP A 594 19.71 0.32 -20.44
N ASP A 595 19.94 1.23 -19.51
CA ASP A 595 21.01 2.23 -19.46
C ASP A 595 22.18 1.86 -18.51
N GLY A 596 22.08 0.76 -17.75
CA GLY A 596 23.16 0.24 -16.90
C GLY A 596 23.61 1.14 -15.73
N PHE A 597 22.98 2.30 -15.53
CA PHE A 597 23.46 3.36 -14.62
C PHE A 597 22.93 3.21 -13.19
N ALA A 598 21.74 2.62 -13.00
CA ALA A 598 21.16 2.30 -11.69
C ALA A 598 20.14 1.16 -11.78
N ARG A 599 19.95 0.41 -10.68
CA ARG A 599 18.77 -0.47 -10.56
C ARG A 599 17.53 0.41 -10.58
N PRO A 600 16.57 0.12 -11.46
CA PRO A 600 15.45 1.02 -11.58
C PRO A 600 14.48 0.83 -10.40
N PRO A 601 13.77 1.87 -9.96
CA PRO A 601 12.85 1.77 -8.83
C PRO A 601 11.77 0.74 -9.08
N ALA A 602 11.59 -0.12 -8.09
CA ALA A 602 10.60 -1.17 -8.10
C ALA A 602 9.98 -1.27 -6.72
N LEU A 603 8.68 -1.59 -6.68
CA LEU A 603 8.03 -2.04 -5.46
C LEU A 603 7.78 -3.54 -5.59
N ALA A 604 8.60 -4.34 -4.90
CA ALA A 604 8.40 -5.78 -4.84
C ALA A 604 7.18 -6.12 -3.99
N VAL A 605 6.13 -6.62 -4.63
CA VAL A 605 4.88 -7.02 -3.95
C VAL A 605 4.61 -8.50 -4.15
N PRO A 606 3.97 -9.19 -3.17
CA PRO A 606 3.48 -10.54 -3.37
C PRO A 606 2.57 -10.62 -4.59
N TYR A 607 2.83 -11.57 -5.48
CA TYR A 607 2.07 -11.74 -6.71
C TYR A 607 1.50 -13.16 -6.79
N GLY A 608 2.36 -14.17 -6.94
CA GLY A 608 1.91 -15.55 -7.03
C GLY A 608 3.07 -16.54 -7.04
N ARG A 609 2.94 -17.62 -6.26
CA ARG A 609 3.83 -18.78 -6.28
C ARG A 609 3.04 -20.08 -6.19
N LEU A 610 3.49 -21.08 -6.94
CA LEU A 610 2.89 -22.41 -7.06
C LEU A 610 3.99 -23.46 -7.28
N LEU A 611 3.90 -24.58 -6.58
CA LEU A 611 4.89 -25.67 -6.62
C LEU A 611 6.30 -25.18 -6.27
N THR A 612 6.40 -24.33 -5.26
CA THR A 612 7.66 -23.85 -4.69
C THR A 612 7.90 -24.46 -3.30
N GLU A 613 9.13 -24.39 -2.84
CA GLU A 613 9.54 -24.86 -1.51
C GLU A 613 10.52 -23.87 -0.86
N PRO A 614 10.49 -23.71 0.47
CA PRO A 614 11.55 -23.01 1.18
C PRO A 614 12.81 -23.87 1.18
N VAL A 615 13.97 -23.22 1.09
CA VAL A 615 15.27 -23.92 1.18
C VAL A 615 15.36 -24.66 2.51
N GLU A 616 15.78 -25.93 2.43
CA GLU A 616 15.94 -26.84 3.58
C GLU A 616 14.66 -27.06 4.42
N GLY A 617 13.47 -26.69 3.90
CA GLY A 617 12.22 -26.84 4.64
C GLY A 617 12.07 -25.90 5.85
N LYS A 618 12.92 -24.86 5.96
CA LYS A 618 12.95 -23.94 7.11
C LYS A 618 11.94 -22.79 6.94
N LEU A 619 11.20 -22.49 8.01
CA LEU A 619 10.31 -21.32 8.06
C LEU A 619 11.12 -20.03 7.93
N GLY A 620 10.70 -19.14 7.03
CA GLY A 620 11.39 -17.87 6.77
C GLY A 620 12.67 -18.00 5.93
N ALA A 621 12.95 -19.17 5.35
CA ALA A 621 14.02 -19.32 4.39
C ALA A 621 13.58 -18.85 2.98
N PRO A 622 14.54 -18.47 2.12
CA PRO A 622 14.29 -18.16 0.72
C PRO A 622 13.54 -19.29 0.01
N PHE A 623 12.68 -18.94 -0.93
CA PHE A 623 11.93 -19.92 -1.72
C PHE A 623 12.59 -20.18 -3.07
N ARG A 624 12.36 -21.39 -3.60
CA ARG A 624 12.73 -21.78 -4.96
C ARG A 624 11.65 -22.65 -5.59
N MET A 625 11.71 -22.85 -6.90
CA MET A 625 10.95 -23.91 -7.57
C MET A 625 11.35 -25.28 -6.99
N ARG A 626 10.35 -26.13 -6.77
CA ARG A 626 10.60 -27.52 -6.35
C ARG A 626 11.41 -28.25 -7.43
N PRO A 627 12.47 -29.01 -7.06
CA PRO A 627 13.21 -29.79 -8.02
C PRO A 627 12.32 -30.89 -8.62
N VAL A 628 12.53 -31.18 -9.90
CA VAL A 628 11.89 -32.30 -10.58
C VAL A 628 12.30 -33.58 -9.87
N THR A 629 11.32 -34.28 -9.28
CA THR A 629 11.54 -35.51 -8.54
C THR A 629 10.58 -36.59 -9.01
N GLN A 630 11.05 -37.84 -9.01
CA GLN A 630 10.18 -38.97 -9.30
C GLN A 630 9.31 -39.24 -8.08
N LEU A 631 7.99 -39.14 -8.25
CA LEU A 631 7.03 -39.43 -7.20
C LEU A 631 6.78 -40.94 -7.12
N ASP A 632 6.68 -41.45 -5.89
CA ASP A 632 6.36 -42.85 -5.61
C ASP A 632 4.93 -43.16 -6.10
N VAL A 633 4.83 -43.93 -7.19
CA VAL A 633 3.57 -44.28 -7.85
C VAL A 633 2.62 -45.03 -6.92
N ALA A 634 3.13 -45.87 -6.01
CA ALA A 634 2.29 -46.60 -5.07
C ALA A 634 1.65 -45.64 -4.05
N ARG A 635 2.43 -44.67 -3.55
CA ARG A 635 1.91 -43.62 -2.65
C ARG A 635 0.93 -42.69 -3.35
N VAL A 636 1.20 -42.33 -4.61
CA VAL A 636 0.28 -41.53 -5.42
C VAL A 636 -1.04 -42.28 -5.61
N ARG A 637 -1.02 -43.56 -5.99
CA ARG A 637 -2.22 -44.40 -6.12
C ARG A 637 -3.02 -44.49 -4.83
N GLN A 638 -2.33 -44.71 -3.70
CA GLN A 638 -2.98 -44.76 -2.40
C GLN A 638 -3.64 -43.43 -2.02
N CYS A 639 -2.94 -42.31 -2.25
CA CYS A 639 -3.46 -40.97 -2.02
C CYS A 639 -4.67 -40.69 -2.94
N ALA A 640 -4.59 -41.07 -4.21
CA ALA A 640 -5.63 -40.87 -5.20
C ALA A 640 -6.92 -41.68 -4.92
N ALA A 641 -6.82 -42.80 -4.20
CA ALA A 641 -7.95 -43.63 -3.78
C ALA A 641 -8.55 -43.21 -2.42
N GLY A 642 -8.00 -42.19 -1.77
CA GLY A 642 -8.52 -41.67 -0.52
C GLY A 642 -8.47 -42.65 0.66
N PRO A 643 -8.99 -42.24 1.82
CA PRO A 643 -9.13 -43.07 3.01
C PRO A 643 -9.99 -44.33 2.86
N ASP A 644 -11.04 -44.28 2.04
CA ASP A 644 -11.95 -45.42 1.81
C ASP A 644 -11.35 -46.48 0.86
N GLY A 645 -10.24 -46.16 0.19
CA GLY A 645 -9.54 -47.03 -0.75
C GLY A 645 -10.27 -47.20 -2.09
N GLN A 646 -11.33 -46.42 -2.33
CA GLN A 646 -12.14 -46.45 -3.55
C GLN A 646 -11.83 -45.24 -4.41
N ARG A 647 -11.79 -45.46 -5.72
CA ARG A 647 -11.60 -44.37 -6.70
C ARG A 647 -12.95 -43.81 -7.10
N LEU A 648 -12.96 -42.52 -7.47
CA LEU A 648 -14.17 -41.80 -7.87
C LEU A 648 -15.14 -41.62 -6.68
N SER A 649 -14.60 -41.57 -5.46
CA SER A 649 -15.36 -41.34 -4.24
C SER A 649 -15.35 -39.83 -3.87
N LYS A 650 -15.93 -39.50 -2.72
CA LYS A 650 -15.90 -38.13 -2.17
C LYS A 650 -14.60 -37.81 -1.44
N ASP A 651 -13.77 -38.79 -1.13
CA ASP A 651 -12.55 -38.64 -0.34
C ASP A 651 -11.24 -38.88 -1.13
N ASP A 652 -11.33 -39.03 -2.46
CA ASP A 652 -10.20 -39.00 -3.39
C ASP A 652 -9.22 -37.87 -3.01
N TRP A 653 -7.92 -38.20 -2.94
CA TRP A 653 -6.82 -37.28 -2.63
C TRP A 653 -6.81 -36.71 -1.19
N VAL A 654 -7.58 -37.29 -0.27
CA VAL A 654 -7.61 -36.90 1.15
C VAL A 654 -6.64 -37.77 1.98
N LYS A 655 -6.06 -37.20 3.05
CA LYS A 655 -5.14 -37.88 4.01
C LYS A 655 -3.95 -38.61 3.35
N CYS A 656 -3.34 -37.99 2.36
CA CYS A 656 -2.16 -38.52 1.68
C CYS A 656 -0.99 -38.75 2.64
N LYS A 657 -0.12 -39.71 2.30
CA LYS A 657 1.07 -40.08 3.07
C LYS A 657 2.34 -39.96 2.22
N GLY A 658 3.45 -39.66 2.89
CA GLY A 658 4.77 -39.45 2.26
C GLY A 658 5.01 -37.99 1.91
N ALA A 659 6.03 -37.38 2.54
CA ALA A 659 6.25 -35.94 2.54
C ALA A 659 6.21 -35.32 1.12
N ALA A 660 6.99 -35.84 0.17
CA ALA A 660 7.04 -35.30 -1.20
C ALA A 660 5.68 -35.38 -1.93
N VAL A 661 4.93 -36.49 -1.78
CA VAL A 661 3.61 -36.64 -2.42
C VAL A 661 2.59 -35.71 -1.77
N VAL A 662 2.58 -35.65 -0.44
CA VAL A 662 1.67 -34.77 0.33
C VAL A 662 1.88 -33.31 -0.05
N ASP A 663 3.13 -32.88 -0.15
CA ASP A 663 3.52 -31.54 -0.53
C ASP A 663 3.02 -31.14 -1.93
N VAL A 664 3.30 -31.98 -2.93
CA VAL A 664 2.91 -31.69 -4.33
C VAL A 664 1.39 -31.77 -4.50
N VAL A 665 0.72 -32.70 -3.80
CA VAL A 665 -0.75 -32.77 -3.78
C VAL A 665 -1.33 -31.52 -3.13
N ALA A 666 -0.80 -31.06 -2.00
CA ALA A 666 -1.26 -29.83 -1.34
C ALA A 666 -1.12 -28.61 -2.25
N GLU A 667 -0.01 -28.47 -2.98
CA GLU A 667 0.16 -27.43 -4.00
C GLU A 667 -0.88 -27.56 -5.13
N GLY A 668 -1.20 -28.78 -5.58
CA GLY A 668 -2.26 -29.05 -6.56
C GLY A 668 -3.69 -28.72 -6.07
N TRP A 669 -3.89 -28.61 -4.75
CA TRP A 669 -5.10 -28.05 -4.15
C TRP A 669 -5.07 -26.51 -4.04
N GLY A 670 -3.94 -25.87 -4.38
CA GLY A 670 -3.67 -24.46 -4.11
C GLY A 670 -3.41 -24.16 -2.64
N GLN A 671 -2.84 -25.13 -1.93
CA GLN A 671 -2.51 -25.09 -0.50
C GLN A 671 -1.00 -25.31 -0.30
N GLY A 672 -0.57 -25.60 0.93
CA GLY A 672 0.84 -25.79 1.24
C GLY A 672 1.59 -24.46 1.24
N HIS A 673 2.58 -24.32 0.35
CA HIS A 673 3.38 -23.12 0.17
C HIS A 673 2.87 -22.19 -0.95
N ALA A 674 1.91 -22.65 -1.76
CA ALA A 674 1.22 -21.81 -2.75
C ALA A 674 0.67 -20.54 -2.09
N ARG A 675 0.99 -19.38 -2.65
CA ARG A 675 0.47 -18.08 -2.19
C ARG A 675 0.21 -17.18 -3.38
N ALA A 676 -0.81 -16.34 -3.27
CA ALA A 676 -1.07 -15.27 -4.22
C ALA A 676 -1.74 -14.09 -3.52
N SER A 677 -1.66 -12.90 -4.15
CA SER A 677 -2.42 -11.71 -3.76
C SER A 677 -3.65 -11.51 -4.68
N ALA A 678 -4.55 -10.59 -4.30
CA ALA A 678 -5.66 -10.19 -5.17
C ALA A 678 -5.14 -9.65 -6.51
N LEU A 679 -4.10 -8.83 -6.48
CA LEU A 679 -3.41 -8.33 -7.66
C LEU A 679 -2.84 -9.47 -8.53
N GLY A 680 -2.13 -10.43 -7.93
CA GLY A 680 -1.50 -11.49 -8.71
C GLY A 680 -2.46 -12.52 -9.31
N THR A 681 -3.62 -12.75 -8.67
CA THR A 681 -4.71 -13.53 -9.28
C THR A 681 -5.40 -12.76 -10.39
N ALA A 682 -5.64 -11.45 -10.23
CA ALA A 682 -6.17 -10.60 -11.30
C ALA A 682 -5.23 -10.60 -12.51
N GLY A 683 -3.93 -10.40 -12.30
CA GLY A 683 -2.96 -10.39 -13.39
C GLY A 683 -2.79 -11.74 -14.10
N MET A 684 -2.91 -12.87 -13.37
CA MET A 684 -3.02 -14.21 -13.97
C MET A 684 -4.24 -14.28 -14.93
N MET A 685 -5.39 -13.76 -14.49
CA MET A 685 -6.59 -13.74 -15.32
C MET A 685 -6.48 -12.79 -16.51
N ALA A 686 -5.77 -11.65 -16.37
CA ALA A 686 -5.54 -10.70 -17.47
C ALA A 686 -4.81 -11.37 -18.64
N ILE A 687 -3.75 -12.14 -18.35
CA ILE A 687 -2.97 -12.85 -19.37
C ILE A 687 -3.83 -13.90 -20.10
N LEU A 688 -4.69 -14.61 -19.36
CA LEU A 688 -5.62 -15.59 -19.94
C LEU A 688 -6.69 -14.92 -20.80
N ALA A 689 -7.27 -13.82 -20.32
CA ALA A 689 -8.26 -13.03 -21.04
C ALA A 689 -7.70 -12.46 -22.34
N ALA A 690 -6.49 -11.92 -22.29
CA ALA A 690 -5.75 -11.46 -23.47
C ALA A 690 -5.53 -12.59 -24.49
N ALA A 691 -5.13 -13.79 -24.03
CA ALA A 691 -4.95 -14.95 -24.90
C ALA A 691 -6.26 -15.35 -25.58
N ALA A 692 -7.37 -15.39 -24.84
CA ALA A 692 -8.69 -15.71 -25.39
C ALA A 692 -9.20 -14.64 -26.36
N ASN A 693 -8.82 -13.37 -26.16
CA ASN A 693 -9.09 -12.28 -27.11
C ASN A 693 -8.23 -12.39 -28.39
N GLY A 694 -7.25 -13.31 -28.43
CA GLY A 694 -6.32 -13.47 -29.55
C GLY A 694 -5.13 -12.51 -29.53
N GLN A 695 -4.85 -11.86 -28.41
CA GLN A 695 -3.68 -11.00 -28.27
C GLN A 695 -2.40 -11.84 -28.21
N THR A 696 -1.49 -11.59 -29.14
CA THR A 696 -0.18 -12.27 -29.25
C THR A 696 0.88 -11.67 -28.34
N GLN A 697 0.62 -10.48 -27.80
CA GLN A 697 1.45 -9.80 -26.81
C GLN A 697 0.59 -9.39 -25.61
N VAL A 698 1.19 -9.37 -24.43
CA VAL A 698 0.54 -8.97 -23.18
C VAL A 698 1.39 -7.93 -22.45
N SER A 699 0.74 -6.83 -22.09
CA SER A 699 1.29 -5.83 -21.18
C SER A 699 1.18 -6.34 -19.74
N LYS A 700 2.23 -6.10 -18.96
CA LYS A 700 2.26 -6.54 -17.56
C LYS A 700 1.50 -5.55 -16.68
N PRO A 701 0.86 -6.01 -15.59
CA PRO A 701 0.20 -5.12 -14.66
C PRO A 701 1.15 -4.04 -14.12
N HIS A 702 0.75 -2.78 -14.23
CA HIS A 702 1.56 -1.64 -13.78
C HIS A 702 0.70 -0.50 -13.23
N LEU A 703 1.23 0.19 -12.22
CA LEU A 703 0.58 1.32 -11.57
C LEU A 703 0.99 2.67 -12.17
N VAL A 704 2.23 2.81 -12.63
CA VAL A 704 2.76 4.07 -13.16
C VAL A 704 2.59 4.08 -14.68
N GLN A 705 1.82 5.02 -15.20
CA GLN A 705 1.64 5.21 -16.64
C GLN A 705 2.85 5.92 -17.26
N ALA A 706 3.38 6.94 -16.58
CA ALA A 706 4.52 7.72 -17.05
C ALA A 706 5.17 8.53 -15.91
N LEU A 707 6.40 8.95 -16.15
CA LEU A 707 7.14 9.93 -15.37
C LEU A 707 7.44 11.14 -16.26
N ARG A 708 7.03 12.34 -15.84
CA ARG A 708 7.11 13.57 -16.65
C ARG A 708 7.90 14.66 -15.96
N GLY A 709 8.74 15.36 -16.72
CA GLY A 709 9.28 16.66 -16.31
C GLY A 709 8.26 17.80 -16.48
N ALA A 710 8.65 19.00 -16.06
CA ALA A 710 7.86 20.21 -16.22
C ALA A 710 8.10 20.86 -17.61
N GLY A 711 7.04 21.31 -18.27
CA GLY A 711 7.09 21.90 -19.61
C GLY A 711 6.38 21.06 -20.69
N PRO A 712 6.40 21.44 -21.98
CA PRO A 712 5.62 20.78 -23.04
C PRO A 712 6.00 19.29 -23.23
N ALA A 713 5.00 18.45 -23.54
CA ALA A 713 5.07 16.98 -23.56
C ALA A 713 6.25 16.38 -24.33
N ASP A 714 6.70 17.03 -25.39
CA ASP A 714 7.74 16.50 -26.29
C ASP A 714 9.17 16.67 -25.72
N ALA A 715 9.33 17.38 -24.60
CA ALA A 715 10.65 17.78 -24.11
C ALA A 715 11.21 16.93 -22.96
N GLN A 716 10.41 16.19 -22.17
CA GLN A 716 10.91 15.65 -20.88
C GLN A 716 10.18 14.38 -20.36
N THR A 717 9.98 13.35 -21.18
CA THR A 717 9.56 12.03 -20.66
C THR A 717 10.79 11.22 -20.28
N LEU A 718 11.03 11.02 -18.98
CA LEU A 718 12.13 10.18 -18.51
C LEU A 718 11.94 8.76 -19.05
N ARG A 719 12.98 8.18 -19.65
CA ARG A 719 12.95 6.87 -20.31
C ARG A 719 12.99 5.70 -19.32
N TRP A 720 12.36 5.85 -18.16
CA TRP A 720 12.06 4.72 -17.28
C TRP A 720 10.80 4.05 -17.81
N SER A 721 11.00 3.26 -18.86
CA SER A 721 9.93 2.65 -19.62
C SER A 721 9.18 1.63 -18.79
N LEU A 722 7.86 1.60 -19.03
CA LEU A 722 7.01 0.44 -18.76
C LEU A 722 7.70 -0.83 -19.26
N ALA A 723 7.46 -1.95 -18.57
CA ALA A 723 7.88 -3.24 -19.11
C ALA A 723 7.34 -3.40 -20.53
N ASN A 724 8.21 -3.77 -21.47
CA ASN A 724 7.80 -4.07 -22.84
C ASN A 724 6.72 -5.16 -22.83
N ALA A 725 5.77 -5.06 -23.75
CA ALA A 725 4.80 -6.12 -23.96
C ALA A 725 5.54 -7.43 -24.30
N GLU A 726 5.18 -8.51 -23.62
CA GLU A 726 5.81 -9.82 -23.82
C GLU A 726 4.94 -10.71 -24.69
N PRO A 727 5.52 -11.66 -25.46
CA PRO A 727 4.75 -12.65 -26.19
C PRO A 727 3.80 -13.40 -25.25
N ASN A 728 2.52 -13.48 -25.62
CA ASN A 728 1.57 -14.32 -24.93
C ASN A 728 1.83 -15.78 -25.30
N ARG A 729 2.23 -16.59 -24.32
CA ARG A 729 2.61 -18.00 -24.53
C ARG A 729 1.46 -18.98 -24.28
N ILE A 730 0.25 -18.48 -24.00
CA ILE A 730 -0.95 -19.32 -23.90
C ILE A 730 -1.61 -19.37 -25.29
N ALA A 731 -1.83 -20.58 -25.80
CA ALA A 731 -2.54 -20.76 -27.06
C ALA A 731 -3.98 -20.21 -26.96
N ARG A 732 -4.41 -19.46 -27.98
CA ARG A 732 -5.72 -18.81 -28.00
C ARG A 732 -6.87 -19.79 -27.78
N ASP A 733 -6.85 -20.92 -28.46
CA ASP A 733 -7.92 -21.92 -28.38
C ASP A 733 -7.96 -22.64 -27.03
N ALA A 734 -6.80 -22.88 -26.41
CA ALA A 734 -6.74 -23.33 -25.03
C ALA A 734 -7.35 -22.29 -24.07
N ALA A 735 -7.02 -21.01 -24.25
CA ALA A 735 -7.57 -19.93 -23.44
C ALA A 735 -9.10 -19.79 -23.60
N GLU A 736 -9.62 -19.89 -24.83
CA GLU A 736 -11.06 -19.87 -25.13
C GLU A 736 -11.79 -21.03 -24.41
N VAL A 737 -11.22 -22.25 -24.42
CA VAL A 737 -11.76 -23.41 -23.70
C VAL A 737 -11.80 -23.15 -22.19
N ILE A 738 -10.69 -22.66 -21.62
CA ILE A 738 -10.60 -22.39 -20.18
C ILE A 738 -11.63 -21.33 -19.77
N ILE A 739 -11.65 -20.17 -20.42
CA ILE A 739 -12.58 -19.08 -20.10
C ILE A 739 -14.03 -19.52 -20.32
N SER A 740 -14.31 -20.30 -21.36
CA SER A 740 -15.66 -20.85 -21.57
C SER A 740 -16.10 -21.68 -20.36
N GLY A 741 -15.25 -22.55 -19.81
CA GLY A 741 -15.56 -23.29 -18.58
C GLY A 741 -15.82 -22.37 -17.38
N LEU A 742 -15.02 -21.31 -17.24
CA LEU A 742 -15.18 -20.31 -16.17
C LEU A 742 -16.49 -19.49 -16.29
N SER A 743 -17.01 -19.30 -17.51
CA SER A 743 -18.27 -18.59 -17.76
C SER A 743 -19.52 -19.28 -17.22
N PHE A 744 -19.42 -20.56 -16.81
CA PHE A 744 -20.52 -21.29 -16.18
C PHE A 744 -20.44 -21.33 -14.65
N SER A 745 -19.35 -20.85 -14.04
CA SER A 745 -19.09 -20.92 -12.60
C SER A 745 -20.17 -20.24 -11.76
N HIS A 746 -20.69 -19.10 -12.20
CA HIS A 746 -21.81 -18.40 -11.54
C HIS A 746 -23.19 -18.88 -12.00
N ARG A 747 -23.27 -19.64 -13.09
CA ARG A 747 -24.54 -20.18 -13.63
C ARG A 747 -24.95 -21.45 -12.91
N ALA A 748 -24.00 -22.38 -12.78
CA ALA A 748 -24.24 -23.73 -12.27
C ALA A 748 -23.07 -24.28 -11.42
N GLY A 749 -22.05 -23.45 -11.17
CA GLY A 749 -20.86 -23.83 -10.41
C GLY A 749 -20.84 -23.27 -8.98
N THR A 750 -19.63 -23.16 -8.43
CA THR A 750 -19.38 -22.75 -7.05
C THR A 750 -19.66 -21.28 -6.76
N ALA A 751 -19.82 -20.43 -7.77
CA ALA A 751 -20.18 -19.02 -7.61
C ALA A 751 -21.69 -18.76 -7.74
N ARG A 752 -22.51 -19.80 -7.99
CA ARG A 752 -23.96 -19.65 -8.23
C ARG A 752 -24.69 -18.97 -7.09
N LEU A 753 -24.50 -19.44 -5.86
CA LEU A 753 -25.19 -18.88 -4.70
C LEU A 753 -24.78 -17.43 -4.43
N ALA A 754 -23.52 -17.06 -4.70
CA ALA A 754 -23.07 -15.66 -4.61
C ALA A 754 -23.72 -14.79 -5.69
N CYS A 755 -23.81 -15.29 -6.92
CA CYS A 755 -24.52 -14.59 -7.99
C CYS A 755 -25.98 -14.35 -7.61
N GLU A 756 -26.65 -15.35 -7.05
CA GLU A 756 -28.03 -15.24 -6.60
C GLU A 756 -28.20 -14.32 -5.37
N GLN A 757 -27.14 -13.91 -4.68
CA GLN A 757 -27.24 -12.82 -3.68
C GLN A 757 -27.33 -11.45 -4.35
N VAL A 758 -26.64 -11.27 -5.47
CA VAL A 758 -26.53 -9.98 -6.19
C VAL A 758 -27.64 -9.82 -7.23
N PHE A 759 -27.99 -10.90 -7.91
CA PHE A 759 -28.99 -10.97 -8.98
C PHE A 759 -30.06 -12.04 -8.66
N ASP A 760 -31.03 -12.23 -9.55
CA ASP A 760 -31.92 -13.39 -9.49
C ASP A 760 -31.32 -14.62 -10.22
N ALA A 761 -31.86 -15.81 -9.93
CA ALA A 761 -31.35 -17.07 -10.48
C ALA A 761 -31.44 -17.14 -12.02
N ARG A 762 -32.47 -16.53 -12.62
CA ARG A 762 -32.63 -16.50 -14.09
C ARG A 762 -31.57 -15.61 -14.72
N THR A 763 -31.33 -14.43 -14.16
CA THR A 763 -30.25 -13.52 -14.58
C THR A 763 -28.90 -14.23 -14.48
N CYS A 764 -28.62 -14.90 -13.35
CA CYS A 764 -27.38 -15.66 -13.17
C CYS A 764 -27.19 -16.76 -14.21
N ALA A 765 -28.24 -17.52 -14.54
CA ALA A 765 -28.16 -18.60 -15.53
C ALA A 765 -27.88 -18.10 -16.96
N GLN A 766 -28.32 -16.88 -17.30
CA GLN A 766 -28.19 -16.30 -18.63
C GLN A 766 -26.95 -15.39 -18.78
N MET A 767 -26.37 -14.97 -17.67
CA MET A 767 -25.26 -14.02 -17.63
C MET A 767 -24.00 -14.58 -18.32
N ASP A 768 -23.50 -13.89 -19.35
CA ASP A 768 -22.35 -14.28 -20.19
C ASP A 768 -21.22 -13.25 -20.25
N TRP A 769 -21.43 -12.07 -19.66
CA TRP A 769 -20.46 -10.98 -19.63
C TRP A 769 -19.39 -11.13 -18.55
N ILE A 770 -19.43 -12.18 -17.72
CA ILE A 770 -18.43 -12.50 -16.70
C ILE A 770 -18.05 -13.98 -16.75
N ALA A 771 -16.76 -14.28 -16.57
CA ALA A 771 -16.22 -15.63 -16.48
C ALA A 771 -15.21 -15.70 -15.35
N GLY A 772 -15.47 -16.53 -14.34
CA GLY A 772 -14.67 -16.49 -13.12
C GLY A 772 -14.51 -17.81 -12.38
N LYS A 773 -13.57 -17.82 -11.44
CA LYS A 773 -13.19 -18.99 -10.64
C LYS A 773 -13.18 -18.64 -9.15
N THR A 774 -13.88 -19.43 -8.35
CA THR A 774 -13.73 -19.39 -6.88
C THR A 774 -12.48 -20.15 -6.43
N GLY A 775 -11.94 -19.75 -5.28
CA GLY A 775 -10.95 -20.52 -4.54
C GLY A 775 -11.28 -20.55 -3.05
N THR A 776 -11.30 -21.75 -2.47
CA THR A 776 -11.51 -21.95 -1.03
C THR A 776 -10.38 -22.82 -0.52
N PRO A 777 -9.31 -22.25 0.08
CA PRO A 777 -8.30 -23.06 0.76
C PRO A 777 -8.92 -23.77 1.95
N THR A 778 -8.40 -24.96 2.29
CA THR A 778 -8.87 -25.68 3.49
C THR A 778 -8.63 -24.84 4.73
N PHE A 779 -9.67 -24.69 5.55
CA PHE A 779 -9.58 -24.10 6.87
C PHE A 779 -9.89 -25.16 7.94
N PRO A 780 -8.94 -25.52 8.83
CA PRO A 780 -9.12 -26.62 9.78
C PRO A 780 -10.34 -26.49 10.71
N ASN A 781 -10.85 -25.26 10.86
CA ASN A 781 -11.93 -24.94 11.78
C ASN A 781 -13.27 -24.67 11.08
N ASP A 782 -13.43 -25.02 9.80
CA ASP A 782 -14.71 -24.87 9.07
C ASP A 782 -15.91 -25.55 9.80
N ASN A 783 -15.65 -26.60 10.56
CA ASN A 783 -16.66 -27.36 11.30
C ASN A 783 -16.70 -27.07 12.80
N ARG A 784 -16.01 -26.03 13.29
CA ARG A 784 -15.97 -25.67 14.72
C ARG A 784 -16.67 -24.34 14.96
N SER A 785 -17.33 -24.21 16.10
CA SER A 785 -17.81 -22.91 16.59
C SER A 785 -16.69 -22.12 17.29
N LEU A 786 -16.86 -20.81 17.43
CA LEU A 786 -15.97 -19.97 18.22
C LEU A 786 -15.89 -20.42 19.68
N ASP A 787 -16.98 -20.92 20.25
CA ASP A 787 -16.99 -21.48 21.62
C ASP A 787 -16.13 -22.74 21.73
N ASP A 788 -16.23 -23.63 20.74
CA ASP A 788 -15.37 -24.82 20.65
C ASP A 788 -13.90 -24.44 20.51
N LEU A 789 -13.61 -23.43 19.69
CA LEU A 789 -12.26 -22.93 19.47
C LEU A 789 -11.71 -22.26 20.73
N ALA A 790 -12.48 -21.42 21.42
CA ALA A 790 -12.06 -20.79 22.66
C ALA A 790 -11.72 -21.84 23.73
N ARG A 791 -12.56 -22.88 23.89
CA ARG A 791 -12.26 -24.02 24.79
C ARG A 791 -11.03 -24.80 24.36
N LEU A 792 -10.88 -25.04 23.06
CA LEU A 792 -9.71 -25.74 22.51
C LEU A 792 -8.42 -24.95 22.78
N CYS A 793 -8.47 -23.64 22.55
CA CYS A 793 -7.31 -22.75 22.56
C CYS A 793 -6.92 -22.21 23.95
N ALA A 794 -7.76 -22.39 24.98
CA ALA A 794 -7.41 -22.04 26.36
C ALA A 794 -6.37 -22.98 27.01
N SER A 795 -6.09 -24.16 26.45
CA SER A 795 -5.25 -25.21 27.06
C SER A 795 -4.26 -25.86 26.07
N VAL A 796 -3.68 -25.06 25.18
CA VAL A 796 -2.94 -25.55 23.99
C VAL A 796 -1.57 -26.16 24.31
N ALA A 797 -0.91 -25.74 25.39
CA ALA A 797 0.47 -26.12 25.69
C ALA A 797 0.68 -27.63 25.91
N THR A 798 -0.37 -28.37 26.31
CA THR A 798 -0.32 -29.82 26.58
C THR A 798 -1.04 -30.68 25.53
N LYS A 799 -1.56 -30.08 24.45
CA LYS A 799 -2.40 -30.77 23.45
C LYS A 799 -1.64 -31.30 22.24
N ALA A 800 -2.26 -32.28 21.56
CA ALA A 800 -1.75 -32.89 20.34
C ALA A 800 -1.47 -31.84 19.25
N ARG A 801 -0.53 -32.11 18.33
CA ARG A 801 -0.11 -31.19 17.26
C ARG A 801 -1.30 -30.64 16.45
N ARG A 802 -2.28 -31.48 16.13
CA ARG A 802 -3.51 -31.10 15.43
C ARG A 802 -4.31 -30.00 16.15
N ASP A 803 -4.38 -30.06 17.48
CA ASP A 803 -5.11 -29.07 18.28
C ASP A 803 -4.30 -27.76 18.40
N ARG A 804 -2.97 -27.86 18.39
CA ARG A 804 -2.09 -26.68 18.29
C ARG A 804 -2.23 -25.99 16.93
N ASP A 805 -2.28 -26.76 15.85
CA ASP A 805 -2.46 -26.24 14.49
C ASP A 805 -3.85 -25.61 14.29
N ALA A 806 -4.88 -26.14 14.95
CA ALA A 806 -6.24 -25.56 14.95
C ALA A 806 -6.29 -24.16 15.61
N CYS A 807 -5.42 -23.90 16.59
CA CYS A 807 -5.22 -22.58 17.20
C CYS A 807 -4.14 -21.75 16.48
N GLY A 808 -3.69 -22.20 15.32
CA GLY A 808 -2.67 -21.55 14.52
C GLY A 808 -3.16 -20.28 13.82
N PRO A 809 -2.26 -19.59 13.09
CA PRO A 809 -2.55 -18.30 12.46
C PRO A 809 -3.41 -18.42 11.19
N LEU A 810 -3.77 -19.63 10.74
CA LEU A 810 -4.57 -19.83 9.53
C LEU A 810 -5.91 -19.09 9.65
N ARG A 811 -6.28 -18.41 8.57
CA ARG A 811 -7.52 -17.62 8.46
C ARG A 811 -8.46 -18.23 7.42
N PRO A 812 -9.78 -18.04 7.57
CA PRO A 812 -10.79 -18.61 6.70
C PRO A 812 -10.94 -17.78 5.41
N TYR A 813 -9.99 -17.86 4.49
CA TYR A 813 -10.06 -17.08 3.26
C TYR A 813 -11.06 -17.63 2.22
N LYS A 814 -11.66 -16.76 1.41
CA LYS A 814 -12.29 -17.09 0.12
C LYS A 814 -11.82 -16.16 -0.98
N TRP A 815 -11.73 -16.72 -2.18
CA TRP A 815 -11.30 -16.06 -3.40
C TRP A 815 -12.38 -16.06 -4.46
N TYR A 816 -12.35 -15.04 -5.30
CA TYR A 816 -12.95 -15.05 -6.62
C TYR A 816 -12.12 -14.21 -7.58
N VAL A 817 -11.86 -14.76 -8.76
CA VAL A 817 -11.17 -14.05 -9.85
C VAL A 817 -11.99 -14.19 -11.12
N ALA A 818 -12.17 -13.11 -11.87
CA ALA A 818 -12.98 -13.14 -13.08
C ALA A 818 -12.47 -12.17 -14.16
N ALA A 819 -12.68 -12.56 -15.41
CA ALA A 819 -12.70 -11.65 -16.55
C ALA A 819 -14.14 -11.20 -16.80
N TYR A 820 -14.34 -9.94 -17.16
CA TYR A 820 -15.66 -9.39 -17.45
C TYR A 820 -15.62 -8.33 -18.55
N ARG A 821 -16.79 -8.02 -19.09
CA ARG A 821 -16.99 -7.03 -20.16
C ARG A 821 -17.76 -5.84 -19.62
N THR A 822 -17.22 -4.64 -19.79
CA THR A 822 -17.95 -3.41 -19.44
C THR A 822 -18.85 -2.93 -20.57
N ASN A 823 -18.53 -3.26 -21.83
CA ASN A 823 -19.38 -3.01 -22.99
C ASN A 823 -19.91 -4.34 -23.54
N ARG A 824 -21.23 -4.52 -23.56
CA ARG A 824 -21.87 -5.75 -24.07
C ARG A 824 -21.72 -5.93 -25.58
N ALA A 825 -21.47 -4.86 -26.33
CA ALA A 825 -21.25 -4.93 -27.77
C ALA A 825 -19.83 -5.40 -28.13
N ASP A 826 -18.85 -5.25 -27.23
CA ASP A 826 -17.49 -5.77 -27.44
C ASP A 826 -17.44 -7.23 -26.96
N PRO A 827 -17.17 -8.21 -27.83
CA PRO A 827 -17.05 -9.61 -27.41
C PRO A 827 -15.77 -9.89 -26.61
N ARG A 828 -14.79 -8.96 -26.62
CA ARG A 828 -13.52 -9.12 -25.92
C ARG A 828 -13.70 -8.95 -24.42
N TRP A 829 -12.96 -9.75 -23.66
CA TRP A 829 -12.79 -9.54 -22.22
C TRP A 829 -11.89 -8.34 -21.99
N ASN A 830 -12.43 -7.22 -21.53
CA ASN A 830 -11.67 -5.97 -21.42
C ASN A 830 -11.21 -5.68 -19.99
N LYS A 831 -11.87 -6.24 -18.97
CA LYS A 831 -11.49 -6.06 -17.56
C LYS A 831 -11.30 -7.39 -16.86
N VAL A 832 -10.47 -7.39 -15.83
CA VAL A 832 -10.39 -8.48 -14.86
C VAL A 832 -10.47 -7.95 -13.45
N ILE A 833 -11.00 -8.76 -12.54
CA ILE A 833 -11.12 -8.46 -11.12
C ILE A 833 -10.63 -9.65 -10.30
N GLY A 834 -9.77 -9.38 -9.32
CA GLY A 834 -9.34 -10.34 -8.31
C GLY A 834 -9.82 -9.89 -6.94
N VAL A 835 -10.50 -10.78 -6.20
CA VAL A 835 -11.02 -10.52 -4.87
C VAL A 835 -10.57 -11.59 -3.88
N LEU A 836 -9.98 -11.15 -2.77
CA LEU A 836 -9.66 -11.96 -1.60
C LEU A 836 -10.45 -11.44 -0.40
N THR A 837 -11.03 -12.35 0.37
CA THR A 837 -11.74 -12.02 1.60
C THR A 837 -11.29 -12.91 2.75
N GLU A 838 -11.17 -12.35 3.96
CA GLU A 838 -11.20 -13.12 5.20
C GLU A 838 -12.66 -13.24 5.67
N ARG A 839 -13.18 -14.47 5.72
CA ARG A 839 -14.56 -14.72 6.15
C ARG A 839 -14.78 -14.32 7.61
N ASN A 840 -16.04 -14.01 7.92
CA ASN A 840 -16.48 -13.74 9.28
C ASN A 840 -17.21 -14.94 9.90
N TRP A 841 -17.61 -14.79 11.16
CA TRP A 841 -18.29 -15.81 11.96
C TRP A 841 -19.73 -15.38 12.22
N LEU A 842 -20.67 -16.33 12.16
CA LEU A 842 -22.07 -16.12 12.52
C LEU A 842 -22.19 -15.80 14.00
N ALA A 843 -22.92 -14.74 14.34
CA ALA A 843 -23.03 -14.28 15.72
C ALA A 843 -23.80 -15.27 16.62
N ASP A 844 -24.79 -15.97 16.05
CA ASP A 844 -25.68 -16.90 16.76
C ASP A 844 -25.03 -18.24 17.08
N SER A 845 -24.35 -18.84 16.11
CA SER A 845 -23.81 -20.19 16.14
C SER A 845 -22.30 -20.21 16.36
N GLY A 846 -21.64 -19.06 16.22
CA GLY A 846 -20.19 -18.96 16.24
C GLY A 846 -19.51 -19.75 15.13
N ARG A 847 -20.22 -20.22 14.10
CA ARG A 847 -19.61 -20.97 12.98
C ARG A 847 -19.13 -20.00 11.91
N VAL A 848 -18.08 -20.37 11.17
CA VAL A 848 -17.60 -19.55 10.06
C VAL A 848 -18.66 -19.46 8.96
N HIS A 849 -18.90 -18.26 8.44
CA HIS A 849 -19.83 -18.05 7.34
C HIS A 849 -19.35 -18.78 6.08
N GLY A 850 -20.27 -19.45 5.40
CA GLY A 850 -19.99 -20.21 4.20
C GLY A 850 -18.84 -21.22 4.37
N ALA A 851 -18.90 -22.05 5.43
CA ALA A 851 -17.92 -23.09 5.72
C ALA A 851 -17.62 -23.97 4.49
N GLY A 852 -16.33 -24.18 4.17
CA GLY A 852 -15.94 -24.84 2.92
C GLY A 852 -16.57 -24.17 1.69
N ASP A 853 -17.15 -24.96 0.79
CA ASP A 853 -17.89 -24.47 -0.39
C ASP A 853 -19.42 -24.43 -0.15
N HIS A 854 -19.87 -24.46 1.10
CA HIS A 854 -21.28 -24.28 1.45
C HIS A 854 -21.63 -22.79 1.52
N GLY A 855 -22.86 -22.43 1.12
CA GLY A 855 -23.35 -21.04 1.11
C GLY A 855 -22.72 -20.16 0.03
N PRO A 856 -23.10 -18.88 -0.04
CA PRO A 856 -22.55 -17.94 -1.01
C PRO A 856 -21.10 -17.60 -0.67
N ASN A 857 -20.30 -17.38 -1.73
CA ASN A 857 -18.91 -16.95 -1.60
C ASN A 857 -18.84 -15.42 -1.58
N PRO A 858 -18.47 -14.78 -0.45
CA PRO A 858 -18.47 -13.32 -0.33
C PRO A 858 -17.48 -12.63 -1.29
N ALA A 859 -16.36 -13.26 -1.65
CA ALA A 859 -15.45 -12.70 -2.66
C ALA A 859 -16.11 -12.61 -4.04
N ALA A 860 -16.93 -13.60 -4.39
CA ALA A 860 -17.68 -13.59 -5.65
C ALA A 860 -18.83 -12.56 -5.62
N GLU A 861 -19.50 -12.40 -4.47
CA GLU A 861 -20.51 -11.34 -4.30
C GLU A 861 -19.91 -9.95 -4.51
N ILE A 862 -18.80 -9.64 -3.82
CA ILE A 862 -18.09 -8.36 -3.97
C ILE A 862 -17.69 -8.12 -5.42
N ALA A 863 -17.11 -9.13 -6.07
CA ALA A 863 -16.70 -9.00 -7.46
C ALA A 863 -17.87 -8.71 -8.41
N MET A 864 -19.02 -9.36 -8.20
CA MET A 864 -20.21 -9.16 -9.03
C MET A 864 -20.92 -7.84 -8.75
N GLN A 865 -20.90 -7.35 -7.52
CA GLN A 865 -21.37 -5.99 -7.19
C GLN A 865 -20.54 -4.94 -7.94
N ILE A 866 -19.21 -5.05 -7.90
CA ILE A 866 -18.31 -4.09 -8.55
C ILE A 866 -18.41 -4.21 -10.07
N ALA A 867 -18.23 -5.43 -10.62
CA ALA A 867 -18.24 -5.65 -12.05
C ALA A 867 -19.62 -5.35 -12.67
N GLY A 868 -20.71 -5.69 -11.98
CA GLY A 868 -22.07 -5.39 -12.42
C GLY A 868 -22.36 -3.89 -12.47
N ARG A 869 -21.88 -3.11 -11.49
CA ARG A 869 -22.02 -1.65 -11.48
C ARG A 869 -21.08 -0.98 -12.48
N HIS A 870 -19.85 -1.46 -12.60
CA HIS A 870 -18.89 -0.96 -13.58
C HIS A 870 -19.37 -1.19 -15.02
N ALA A 871 -19.99 -2.34 -15.29
CA ALA A 871 -20.58 -2.66 -16.60
C ALA A 871 -21.99 -2.05 -16.81
N GLY A 872 -22.50 -1.25 -15.88
CA GLY A 872 -23.83 -0.63 -15.96
C GLY A 872 -25.01 -1.63 -15.92
N VAL A 873 -24.78 -2.86 -15.47
CA VAL A 873 -25.80 -3.91 -15.29
C VAL A 873 -26.59 -3.70 -14.00
N LEU A 874 -25.89 -3.20 -12.97
CA LEU A 874 -26.48 -2.71 -11.73
C LEU A 874 -26.43 -1.19 -11.73
N ALA A 875 -27.46 -0.55 -11.19
CA ALA A 875 -27.49 0.91 -11.09
C ALA A 875 -26.28 1.43 -10.30
N GLN A 876 -25.61 2.45 -10.83
CA GLN A 876 -24.70 3.27 -10.06
C GLN A 876 -25.53 4.37 -9.41
N ASN A 877 -25.84 4.23 -8.12
CA ASN A 877 -26.26 5.39 -7.33
C ASN A 877 -25.00 6.17 -7.01
N THR A 878 -24.49 6.91 -8.00
CA THR A 878 -23.42 7.86 -7.75
C THR A 878 -24.03 9.00 -6.95
N VAL A 879 -23.78 9.03 -5.64
CA VAL A 879 -24.01 10.24 -4.84
C VAL A 879 -22.94 11.25 -5.23
N MET A 880 -23.00 11.75 -6.46
CA MET A 880 -22.20 12.86 -6.99
C MET A 880 -22.88 13.38 -8.27
N ALA A 881 -23.94 14.16 -8.09
CA ALA A 881 -24.35 15.27 -8.96
C ALA A 881 -25.72 15.81 -8.53
N GLN A 882 -25.77 16.52 -7.40
CA GLN A 882 -26.68 17.67 -7.28
C GLN A 882 -25.87 18.83 -6.72
N GLY A 883 -25.14 19.49 -7.63
CA GLY A 883 -24.73 20.87 -7.39
C GLY A 883 -26.00 21.69 -7.23
N THR A 884 -26.14 22.33 -6.07
CA THR A 884 -27.03 23.47 -5.89
C THR A 884 -26.74 24.48 -7.00
N LYS A 885 -27.82 24.88 -7.69
CA LYS A 885 -27.84 26.00 -8.63
C LYS A 885 -27.30 27.29 -8.02
#